data_AF-A0A3D4LUT0-F1
#
_entry.id   AF-A0A3D4LUT0-F1
#
_cell.length_a   1.000
_cell.length_b   1.000
_cell.length_c   1.000
_cell.angle_alpha   90.00
_cell.angle_beta   90.00
_cell.angle_gamma   90.00
#
_symmetry.space_group_name_H-M   'P 1'
#
loop_
_entity.id
_entity.type
_entity.pdbx_description
1 polymer ?
#
loop_
_entity_poly.entity_id
_entity_poly.type
_entity_poly.pdbx_seq_one_letter_code
_entity_poly.pdbx_strand_id
1 'polypeptide(L)'
;MKKISLKYISICLSICLLTTALLPWLPSAAHANGPSYSMRQFYKLPEAEKSGSDRILLYNREDLVCLDRYLEEGRNFTNETFDLANNIYLSDYRFEYKKNSNTTWIYDRNTRKCLAHYDETTQQFYEGTGDTVCKAPMKGDGWNPIGSVRHPFTQTLNGNGHIIYGLWNICDAAQGISTTGSPAADGAGLFAAVTGTISNFRMEGTFLSVSNSRLEDGVEGDGYDSIGVLAARIPKISSDSSGNITTTIRSCYVQSTHFSCNNVPNSGILIGQSLSPTAFDSIAIADTGAYIDCSSSSADSFTAGLRFGMVLGYSNTLYKSTFTNCASSGLATDASGMAVIGGICGTCQQDRFEHCVNQTTVRTAGVAGGIAGYIEHVVGAHECYFRYCDNLGDISGVCAGGISGFGGSYLPARYERGGRTGTNITYCRNRGAITSAYIGGGLTGVCDAFVITNSENYGTVSSTTLAKISSYPTSHYETLMLAAERSVGGLIGACIPIGRKAASYYDPICTIFNCANHTSATLTPDNADAGGLIGLITTKYSAVQDLWLTLNVQNCYQASSINALSSTSSSGFTPASGSLIGDCTVTTATLEYCYAVQSDPESADVNSTCFGTQSGKLTLNAVENISGKQLLGTETEKNIGSDLLTQTTALLYCLNGYINSGFRYDQTQWISKQSESEEPMLVIDDYTLPTEPPIVSFAPEKTTSPVPSATGTPAGSVAPSPSGAPIVSSSPAATDTPTISSSPATTGTPTVTFSPAPSTTGLPTDSSSPVPSPGKQTNTPASPSGSSVPDSVQTGTPSDQMSLSAAPHRSGGIRITWKLSSVWNGFVLYRSTKASGIYQPVATISSSRKSFTDKKVTAGKTYHYKAIPYIQKNGQTIYGNTTVIRKATARLMAPTFRVSRHRTASGRRFLQIRLRKYQGKYADIYIRNNRGKYLRLRLKNNNIRQQKQTFRLQYSFRKATLSIRIRTYKQKKRTKGSFYSRAKVVRIRE
;
A
#
# COMPACT_ATOMS: atom_id res chain seq x y z
N MET A 1 29.62 8.50 37.12
CA MET A 1 28.73 8.83 35.98
C MET A 1 29.09 8.11 34.67
N LYS A 2 30.36 7.92 34.29
CA LYS A 2 30.74 7.18 33.04
C LYS A 2 30.42 5.66 33.00
N LYS A 3 30.22 4.99 34.14
CA LYS A 3 29.88 3.54 34.19
C LYS A 3 28.38 3.24 33.98
N ILE A 4 27.50 4.23 34.08
CA ILE A 4 26.04 4.06 33.92
C ILE A 4 25.64 4.19 32.44
N SER A 5 26.33 5.03 31.64
CA SER A 5 26.05 5.15 30.20
C SER A 5 26.49 3.93 29.39
N LEU A 6 27.60 3.26 29.75
CA LEU A 6 28.01 2.01 29.07
C LEU A 6 27.05 0.85 29.32
N LYS A 7 26.40 0.78 30.48
CA LYS A 7 25.38 -0.23 30.76
C LYS A 7 24.09 0.04 29.99
N TYR A 8 23.70 1.30 29.83
CA TYR A 8 22.55 1.69 29.00
C TYR A 8 22.79 1.40 27.52
N ILE A 9 23.98 1.72 26.99
CA ILE A 9 24.35 1.40 25.60
C ILE A 9 24.41 -0.12 25.38
N SER A 10 24.94 -0.89 26.33
CA SER A 10 24.99 -2.36 26.27
C SER A 10 23.60 -3.01 26.37
N ILE A 11 22.69 -2.44 27.16
CA ILE A 11 21.29 -2.89 27.26
C ILE A 11 20.52 -2.54 25.99
N CYS A 12 20.73 -1.35 25.40
CA CYS A 12 20.14 -0.98 24.11
C CYS A 12 20.68 -1.87 22.97
N LEU A 13 21.99 -2.12 22.89
CA LEU A 13 22.57 -3.06 21.93
C LEU A 13 22.03 -4.49 22.10
N SER A 14 21.87 -4.94 23.35
CA SER A 14 21.34 -6.28 23.65
C SER A 14 19.85 -6.41 23.34
N ILE A 15 19.07 -5.34 23.50
CA ILE A 15 17.66 -5.28 23.11
C ILE A 15 17.51 -5.26 21.58
N CYS A 16 18.36 -4.53 20.86
CA CYS A 16 18.45 -4.55 19.39
C CYS A 16 18.88 -5.91 18.81
N LEU A 17 19.71 -6.67 19.54
CA LEU A 17 20.11 -8.05 19.16
C LEU A 17 19.05 -9.12 19.49
N LEU A 18 18.06 -8.82 20.33
CA LEU A 18 17.02 -9.75 20.80
C LEU A 18 15.64 -9.57 20.11
N THR A 19 15.43 -8.45 19.44
CA THR A 19 14.39 -8.23 18.43
C THR A 19 14.96 -8.62 17.06
N THR A 20 14.19 -9.30 16.21
CA THR A 20 14.67 -9.85 14.92
C THR A 20 14.94 -8.79 13.84
N ALA A 21 15.30 -7.57 14.21
CA ALA A 21 15.46 -6.42 13.31
C ALA A 21 16.81 -6.40 12.55
N LEU A 22 17.81 -7.20 12.95
CA LEU A 22 19.15 -7.17 12.34
C LEU A 22 19.51 -8.38 11.45
N LEU A 23 18.64 -9.39 11.32
CA LEU A 23 18.91 -10.53 10.43
C LEU A 23 18.56 -10.34 8.94
N PRO A 24 17.76 -9.35 8.51
CA PRO A 24 17.72 -8.94 7.10
C PRO A 24 18.95 -8.10 6.68
N TRP A 25 19.77 -7.67 7.64
CA TRP A 25 20.81 -6.64 7.49
C TRP A 25 22.25 -7.14 7.62
N LEU A 26 22.45 -8.46 7.71
CA LEU A 26 23.74 -9.00 7.31
C LEU A 26 23.75 -8.99 5.78
N PRO A 27 24.75 -8.40 5.10
CA PRO A 27 24.91 -8.61 3.68
C PRO A 27 24.83 -10.11 3.46
N SER A 28 24.00 -10.52 2.51
CA SER A 28 23.92 -11.92 2.12
C SER A 28 25.33 -12.34 1.70
N ALA A 29 26.06 -12.97 2.60
CA ALA A 29 27.17 -13.85 2.26
C ALA A 29 26.58 -15.13 1.65
N ALA A 30 25.73 -14.96 0.63
CA ALA A 30 25.59 -15.94 -0.41
C ALA A 30 26.96 -15.96 -1.07
N HIS A 31 27.61 -17.10 -0.98
CA HIS A 31 28.91 -17.36 -1.56
C HIS A 31 28.83 -17.03 -3.05
N ALA A 32 29.38 -15.89 -3.47
CA ALA A 32 29.61 -15.56 -4.87
C ALA A 32 30.95 -16.20 -5.22
N ASN A 33 30.91 -17.25 -6.02
CA ASN A 33 32.12 -17.93 -6.50
C ASN A 33 32.59 -17.35 -7.85
N GLY A 34 31.82 -16.44 -8.48
CA GLY A 34 32.22 -15.71 -9.68
C GLY A 34 32.94 -14.38 -9.41
N PRO A 35 33.73 -13.88 -10.38
CA PRO A 35 34.36 -12.57 -10.30
C PRO A 35 33.33 -11.42 -10.24
N SER A 36 33.71 -10.31 -9.62
CA SER A 36 32.92 -9.06 -9.58
C SER A 36 33.67 -7.94 -10.29
N TYR A 37 32.96 -7.14 -11.08
CA TYR A 37 33.56 -6.07 -11.89
C TYR A 37 32.83 -4.75 -11.62
N SER A 38 33.53 -3.61 -11.72
CA SER A 38 32.82 -2.33 -11.85
C SER A 38 32.11 -2.26 -13.21
N MET A 39 31.07 -1.44 -13.35
CA MET A 39 30.36 -1.32 -14.64
C MET A 39 31.31 -0.89 -15.77
N ARG A 40 32.25 0.03 -15.51
CA ARG A 40 33.25 0.45 -16.50
C ARG A 40 34.25 -0.65 -16.87
N GLN A 41 34.58 -1.55 -15.94
CA GLN A 41 35.38 -2.73 -16.24
C GLN A 41 34.57 -3.71 -17.10
N PHE A 42 33.35 -4.03 -16.67
CA PHE A 42 32.45 -4.94 -17.36
C PHE A 42 32.17 -4.50 -18.80
N TYR A 43 31.97 -3.19 -19.02
CA TYR A 43 31.77 -2.59 -20.34
C TYR A 43 32.91 -2.91 -21.32
N LYS A 44 34.15 -3.00 -20.82
CA LYS A 44 35.37 -3.24 -21.62
C LYS A 44 35.72 -4.73 -21.77
N LEU A 45 35.06 -5.63 -21.04
CA LEU A 45 35.37 -7.06 -21.12
C LEU A 45 34.93 -7.64 -22.47
N PRO A 46 35.73 -8.55 -23.07
CA PRO A 46 35.27 -9.38 -24.18
C PRO A 46 34.06 -10.22 -23.79
N GLU A 47 33.15 -10.47 -24.73
CA GLU A 47 31.88 -11.18 -24.45
C GLU A 47 32.09 -12.58 -23.86
N ALA A 48 33.15 -13.28 -24.28
CA ALA A 48 33.53 -14.59 -23.75
C ALA A 48 33.88 -14.55 -22.25
N GLU A 49 34.43 -13.44 -21.76
CA GLU A 49 34.87 -13.26 -20.36
C GLU A 49 33.75 -12.75 -19.44
N LYS A 50 32.66 -12.24 -20.00
CA LYS A 50 31.46 -11.87 -19.22
C LYS A 50 30.74 -13.10 -18.69
N SER A 51 30.84 -14.23 -19.40
CA SER A 51 30.23 -15.49 -18.98
C SER A 51 30.84 -16.01 -17.66
N GLY A 52 30.06 -15.94 -16.58
CA GLY A 52 30.48 -16.33 -15.23
C GLY A 52 30.63 -15.17 -14.22
N SER A 53 30.43 -13.92 -14.64
CA SER A 53 30.25 -12.79 -13.73
C SER A 53 28.94 -12.93 -12.95
N ASP A 54 29.01 -12.91 -11.63
CA ASP A 54 27.81 -12.96 -10.77
C ASP A 54 27.32 -11.54 -10.40
N ARG A 55 28.22 -10.55 -10.33
CA ARG A 55 27.94 -9.22 -9.76
C ARG A 55 28.65 -8.09 -10.48
N ILE A 56 27.91 -6.99 -10.67
CA ILE A 56 28.43 -5.71 -11.17
C ILE A 56 28.32 -4.66 -10.06
N LEU A 57 29.42 -3.96 -9.79
CA LEU A 57 29.54 -2.96 -8.73
C LEU A 57 29.45 -1.55 -9.31
N LEU A 58 28.64 -0.70 -8.66
CA LEU A 58 28.44 0.70 -9.02
C LEU A 58 29.05 1.59 -7.92
N TYR A 59 30.15 2.29 -8.25
CA TYR A 59 30.90 3.09 -7.27
C TYR A 59 30.60 4.58 -7.33
N ASN A 60 30.25 5.11 -8.50
CA ASN A 60 30.10 6.55 -8.71
C ASN A 60 29.21 6.86 -9.93
N ARG A 61 29.01 8.16 -10.17
CA ARG A 61 28.23 8.71 -11.29
C ARG A 61 28.67 8.14 -12.65
N GLU A 62 29.96 7.99 -12.90
CA GLU A 62 30.49 7.51 -14.18
C GLU A 62 30.15 6.03 -14.44
N ASP A 63 30.02 5.21 -13.39
CA ASP A 63 29.58 3.82 -13.56
C ASP A 63 28.10 3.76 -13.98
N LEU A 64 27.26 4.69 -13.50
CA LEU A 64 25.84 4.79 -13.89
C LEU A 64 25.70 5.34 -15.33
N VAL A 65 26.49 6.34 -15.72
CA VAL A 65 26.54 6.82 -17.11
C VAL A 65 27.04 5.72 -18.05
N CYS A 66 27.98 4.89 -17.60
CA CYS A 66 28.45 3.73 -18.36
C CYS A 66 27.38 2.64 -18.48
N LEU A 67 26.53 2.46 -17.47
CA LEU A 67 25.39 1.55 -17.51
C LEU A 67 24.35 2.00 -18.55
N ASP A 68 24.01 3.29 -18.54
CA ASP A 68 23.13 3.90 -19.52
C ASP A 68 23.60 3.65 -20.96
N ARG A 69 24.84 4.02 -21.26
CA ARG A 69 25.45 3.78 -22.58
C ARG A 69 25.41 2.30 -22.99
N TYR A 70 25.65 1.39 -22.06
CA TYR A 70 25.62 -0.05 -22.34
C TYR A 70 24.24 -0.51 -22.80
N LEU A 71 23.18 -0.02 -22.14
CA LEU A 71 21.79 -0.33 -22.48
C LEU A 71 21.40 0.27 -23.83
N GLU A 72 21.72 1.54 -24.07
CA GLU A 72 21.38 2.25 -25.31
C GLU A 72 22.09 1.71 -26.55
N GLU A 73 23.25 1.05 -26.38
CA GLU A 73 23.91 0.30 -27.45
C GLU A 73 23.22 -1.05 -27.76
N GLY A 74 22.11 -1.37 -27.07
CA GLY A 74 21.36 -2.61 -27.23
C GLY A 74 22.06 -3.83 -26.65
N ARG A 75 23.07 -3.64 -25.78
CA ARG A 75 23.80 -4.76 -25.18
C ARG A 75 22.99 -5.34 -24.03
N ASN A 76 23.01 -6.67 -23.93
CA ASN A 76 22.24 -7.38 -22.92
C ASN A 76 23.11 -7.80 -21.74
N PHE A 77 22.45 -7.94 -20.60
CA PHE A 77 22.96 -8.63 -19.42
C PHE A 77 22.40 -10.04 -19.40
N THR A 78 23.16 -10.98 -18.85
CA THR A 78 22.75 -12.39 -18.77
C THR A 78 21.88 -12.61 -17.54
N ASN A 79 22.44 -12.43 -16.34
CA ASN A 79 21.78 -12.60 -15.03
C ASN A 79 22.53 -11.87 -13.90
N GLU A 80 23.37 -10.91 -14.24
CA GLU A 80 24.25 -10.22 -13.30
C GLU A 80 23.43 -9.40 -12.29
N THR A 81 23.82 -9.46 -11.01
CA THR A 81 23.24 -8.59 -9.97
C THR A 81 24.05 -7.31 -9.83
N PHE A 82 23.38 -6.17 -9.83
CA PHE A 82 23.99 -4.87 -9.60
C PHE A 82 23.94 -4.50 -8.13
N ASP A 83 25.07 -4.10 -7.57
CA ASP A 83 25.15 -3.58 -6.21
C ASP A 83 25.77 -2.20 -6.20
N LEU A 84 25.16 -1.28 -5.44
CA LEU A 84 25.87 -0.07 -5.05
C LEU A 84 27.01 -0.48 -4.10
N ALA A 85 28.21 0.02 -4.40
CA ALA A 85 29.40 -0.20 -3.60
C ALA A 85 29.79 1.01 -2.75
N ASN A 86 29.23 2.19 -3.07
CA ASN A 86 29.45 3.46 -2.37
C ASN A 86 28.18 4.33 -2.44
N ASN A 87 28.12 5.37 -1.61
CA ASN A 87 27.19 6.46 -1.84
C ASN A 87 27.56 7.17 -3.15
N ILE A 88 26.55 7.50 -3.96
CA ILE A 88 26.75 8.10 -5.28
C ILE A 88 26.16 9.51 -5.28
N TYR A 89 26.94 10.49 -5.70
CA TYR A 89 26.50 11.86 -5.90
C TYR A 89 26.31 12.10 -7.40
N LEU A 90 25.10 12.45 -7.83
CA LEU A 90 24.78 12.70 -9.23
C LEU A 90 25.07 14.15 -9.65
N SER A 91 25.21 15.05 -8.68
CA SER A 91 25.57 16.46 -8.90
C SER A 91 26.40 17.02 -7.75
N ASP A 92 26.85 18.26 -7.92
CA ASP A 92 27.53 19.06 -6.89
C ASP A 92 26.55 19.76 -5.93
N TYR A 93 25.26 19.43 -6.01
CA TYR A 93 24.20 20.03 -5.21
C TYR A 93 23.65 19.04 -4.17
N ARG A 94 23.23 19.60 -3.03
CA ARG A 94 22.42 18.90 -2.03
C ARG A 94 21.09 19.63 -1.89
N PHE A 95 20.00 18.87 -1.94
CA PHE A 95 18.64 19.38 -1.78
C PHE A 95 18.06 18.93 -0.44
N GLU A 96 17.41 19.85 0.27
CA GLU A 96 16.74 19.57 1.55
C GLU A 96 15.35 20.22 1.53
N TYR A 97 14.31 19.40 1.40
CA TYR A 97 12.93 19.87 1.53
C TYR A 97 12.57 20.06 3.01
N LYS A 98 12.00 21.21 3.34
CA LYS A 98 11.52 21.56 4.68
C LYS A 98 10.01 21.67 4.66
N LYS A 99 9.33 20.65 5.19
CA LYS A 99 7.86 20.55 5.26
C LYS A 99 7.20 21.74 5.97
N ASN A 100 7.80 22.28 7.04
CA ASN A 100 7.18 23.34 7.83
C ASN A 100 7.07 24.67 7.08
N SER A 101 8.05 24.96 6.22
CA SER A 101 8.09 26.19 5.42
C SER A 101 7.68 25.96 3.98
N ASN A 102 7.41 24.72 3.55
CA ASN A 102 7.25 24.33 2.15
C ASN A 102 8.36 24.93 1.27
N THR A 103 9.61 24.78 1.70
CA THR A 103 10.76 25.29 0.95
C THR A 103 11.80 24.21 0.71
N THR A 104 12.41 24.24 -0.48
CA THR A 104 13.52 23.34 -0.84
C THR A 104 14.82 24.11 -0.84
N TRP A 105 15.72 23.74 0.06
CA TRP A 105 17.01 24.40 0.24
C TRP A 105 18.08 23.73 -0.60
N ILE A 106 18.91 24.55 -1.25
CA ILE A 106 19.91 24.12 -2.22
C ILE A 106 21.28 24.53 -1.71
N TYR A 107 22.13 23.55 -1.47
CA TYR A 107 23.48 23.74 -0.96
C TYR A 107 24.52 23.27 -1.95
N ASP A 108 25.67 23.94 -1.97
CA ASP A 108 26.87 23.41 -2.59
C ASP A 108 27.37 22.21 -1.77
N ARG A 109 27.60 21.07 -2.44
CA ARG A 109 27.95 19.81 -1.77
C ARG A 109 29.28 19.91 -1.02
N ASN A 110 30.28 20.57 -1.62
CA ASN A 110 31.65 20.55 -1.14
C ASN A 110 31.84 21.55 0.01
N THR A 111 31.30 22.75 -0.13
CA THR A 111 31.42 23.86 0.83
C THR A 111 30.29 23.90 1.85
N ARG A 112 29.17 23.21 1.60
CA ARG A 112 27.94 23.25 2.41
C ARG A 112 27.30 24.63 2.49
N LYS A 113 27.73 25.59 1.67
CA LYS A 113 27.13 26.93 1.61
C LYS A 113 25.72 26.84 1.01
N CYS A 114 24.76 27.51 1.64
CA CYS A 114 23.44 27.70 1.06
C CYS A 114 23.54 28.61 -0.17
N LEU A 115 23.11 28.10 -1.32
CA LEU A 115 23.15 28.84 -2.59
C LEU A 115 21.82 29.55 -2.84
N ALA A 116 20.71 28.84 -2.69
CA ALA A 116 19.37 29.38 -2.80
C ALA A 116 18.38 28.50 -2.05
N HIS A 117 17.14 28.97 -1.92
CA HIS A 117 16.01 28.13 -1.57
C HIS A 117 14.83 28.41 -2.51
N TYR A 118 14.10 27.36 -2.87
CA TYR A 118 12.87 27.44 -3.64
C TYR A 118 11.68 27.46 -2.68
N ASP A 119 10.76 28.40 -2.86
CA ASP A 119 9.50 28.46 -2.11
C ASP A 119 8.35 27.95 -2.98
N GLU A 120 7.70 26.88 -2.54
CA GLU A 120 6.58 26.27 -3.26
C GLU A 120 5.36 27.20 -3.34
N THR A 121 5.24 28.14 -2.41
CA THR A 121 4.09 29.06 -2.28
C THR A 121 4.19 30.19 -3.30
N THR A 122 5.37 30.80 -3.43
CA THR A 122 5.61 31.88 -4.39
C THR A 122 6.11 31.37 -5.73
N GLN A 123 6.51 30.10 -5.81
CA GLN A 123 7.10 29.44 -6.97
C GLN A 123 8.38 30.12 -7.47
N GLN A 124 9.15 30.69 -6.55
CA GLN A 124 10.35 31.46 -6.83
C GLN A 124 11.58 30.91 -6.09
N PHE A 125 12.76 31.16 -6.67
CA PHE A 125 14.03 30.95 -5.99
C PHE A 125 14.47 32.23 -5.29
N TYR A 126 15.00 32.10 -4.09
CA TYR A 126 15.55 33.19 -3.29
C TYR A 126 17.02 32.93 -2.94
N GLU A 127 17.84 33.96 -3.01
CA GLU A 127 19.28 33.86 -2.83
C GLU A 127 19.66 33.55 -1.37
N GLY A 128 20.47 32.51 -1.18
CA GLY A 128 20.97 32.11 0.14
C GLY A 128 19.83 31.94 1.15
N THR A 129 19.89 32.75 2.22
CA THR A 129 18.88 32.82 3.29
C THR A 129 18.06 34.11 3.27
N GLY A 130 18.23 34.96 2.25
CA GLY A 130 17.55 36.25 2.14
C GLY A 130 16.32 36.17 1.24
N ASP A 131 15.61 37.29 1.08
CA ASP A 131 14.36 37.38 0.32
C ASP A 131 14.54 37.93 -1.10
N THR A 132 15.78 37.95 -1.60
CA THR A 132 16.08 38.43 -2.96
C THR A 132 15.82 37.32 -3.98
N VAL A 133 14.85 37.55 -4.88
CA VAL A 133 14.52 36.60 -5.96
C VAL A 133 15.70 36.42 -6.89
N CYS A 134 16.02 35.18 -7.25
CA CYS A 134 17.10 34.82 -8.14
C CYS A 134 16.65 33.76 -9.17
N LYS A 135 17.53 33.43 -10.13
CA LYS A 135 17.33 32.26 -11.00
C LYS A 135 17.77 30.98 -10.28
N ALA A 136 17.33 29.83 -10.76
CA ALA A 136 17.79 28.53 -10.25
C ALA A 136 19.33 28.49 -10.17
N PRO A 137 19.92 28.15 -9.01
CA PRO A 137 21.37 28.24 -8.80
C PRO A 137 22.15 27.07 -9.42
N MET A 138 21.46 26.02 -9.88
CA MET A 138 22.08 24.83 -10.45
C MET A 138 22.71 25.14 -11.81
N LYS A 139 23.96 24.69 -11.99
CA LYS A 139 24.77 24.86 -13.21
C LYS A 139 25.23 23.49 -13.72
N GLY A 140 25.51 23.41 -15.02
CA GLY A 140 25.92 22.19 -15.70
C GLY A 140 24.75 21.29 -16.08
N ASP A 141 25.05 20.11 -16.61
CA ASP A 141 24.04 19.17 -17.07
C ASP A 141 23.46 18.36 -15.90
N GLY A 142 22.14 18.37 -15.81
CA GLY A 142 21.35 17.56 -14.87
C GLY A 142 21.46 16.06 -15.13
N TRP A 143 20.62 15.28 -14.44
CA TRP A 143 20.62 13.84 -14.60
C TRP A 143 19.73 13.40 -15.77
N ASN A 144 20.34 12.67 -16.70
CA ASN A 144 19.63 11.96 -17.76
C ASN A 144 19.28 10.55 -17.26
N PRO A 145 18.03 10.10 -17.38
CA PRO A 145 17.64 8.77 -16.91
C PRO A 145 18.41 7.66 -17.60
N ILE A 146 18.71 6.60 -16.85
CA ILE A 146 19.41 5.41 -17.37
C ILE A 146 18.44 4.58 -18.22
N GLY A 147 18.89 4.23 -19.42
CA GLY A 147 18.16 3.42 -20.39
C GLY A 147 16.96 4.14 -20.99
N SER A 148 16.13 3.37 -21.70
CA SER A 148 14.96 3.86 -22.45
C SER A 148 13.80 2.87 -22.34
N VAL A 149 12.62 3.24 -22.85
CA VAL A 149 11.51 2.27 -23.00
C VAL A 149 11.91 1.13 -23.94
N ARG A 150 12.77 1.41 -24.93
CA ARG A 150 13.32 0.41 -25.86
C ARG A 150 14.39 -0.47 -25.20
N HIS A 151 15.21 0.12 -24.34
CA HIS A 151 16.30 -0.55 -23.63
C HIS A 151 16.15 -0.40 -22.11
N PRO A 152 15.11 -1.02 -21.50
CA PRO A 152 14.86 -0.88 -20.07
C PRO A 152 15.93 -1.59 -19.24
N PHE A 153 16.16 -1.12 -18.01
CA PHE A 153 16.96 -1.88 -17.05
C PHE A 153 16.15 -3.08 -16.54
N THR A 154 16.64 -4.30 -16.77
CA THR A 154 15.89 -5.54 -16.48
C THR A 154 16.48 -6.41 -15.38
N GLN A 155 17.61 -6.00 -14.81
CA GLN A 155 18.38 -6.82 -13.88
C GLN A 155 18.01 -6.58 -12.42
N THR A 156 18.63 -7.34 -11.51
CA THR A 156 18.48 -7.10 -10.07
C THR A 156 19.40 -5.96 -9.65
N LEU A 157 18.84 -4.91 -9.04
CA LEU A 157 19.58 -3.83 -8.40
C LEU A 157 19.40 -3.88 -6.88
N ASN A 158 20.52 -3.91 -6.16
CA ASN A 158 20.56 -3.84 -4.71
C ASN A 158 21.30 -2.57 -4.27
N GLY A 159 20.59 -1.67 -3.59
CA GLY A 159 21.18 -0.47 -3.03
C GLY A 159 22.19 -0.75 -1.92
N ASN A 160 22.17 -1.96 -1.34
CA ASN A 160 23.21 -2.46 -0.44
C ASN A 160 23.54 -1.53 0.76
N GLY A 161 22.56 -0.72 1.20
CA GLY A 161 22.71 0.26 2.29
C GLY A 161 23.38 1.58 1.91
N HIS A 162 23.69 1.79 0.63
CA HIS A 162 24.24 3.04 0.10
C HIS A 162 23.14 3.97 -0.42
N ILE A 163 23.49 5.24 -0.54
CA ILE A 163 22.58 6.34 -0.86
C ILE A 163 22.97 7.01 -2.16
N ILE A 164 21.98 7.29 -3.01
CA ILE A 164 22.14 8.16 -4.18
C ILE A 164 21.64 9.56 -3.83
N TYR A 165 22.46 10.58 -4.11
CA TYR A 165 22.24 11.98 -3.78
C TYR A 165 22.19 12.88 -5.00
N GLY A 166 21.45 13.97 -4.86
CA GLY A 166 21.60 15.14 -5.73
C GLY A 166 21.11 14.90 -7.14
N LEU A 167 20.10 14.04 -7.32
CA LEU A 167 19.40 13.94 -8.59
C LEU A 167 18.66 15.25 -8.84
N TRP A 168 18.87 15.85 -10.00
CA TRP A 168 18.06 16.97 -10.42
C TRP A 168 17.82 16.95 -11.91
N ASN A 169 16.65 17.44 -12.31
CA ASN A 169 16.29 17.65 -13.69
C ASN A 169 15.23 18.76 -13.77
N ILE A 170 15.52 19.81 -14.56
CA ILE A 170 14.60 20.89 -14.89
C ILE A 170 14.43 20.90 -16.41
N CYS A 171 13.26 20.50 -16.90
CA CYS A 171 13.02 20.35 -18.33
C CYS A 171 11.58 20.61 -18.76
N ASP A 172 11.43 21.05 -20.02
CA ASP A 172 10.15 21.06 -20.72
C ASP A 172 10.18 19.98 -21.82
N ALA A 173 9.36 18.94 -21.65
CA ALA A 173 9.33 17.76 -22.51
C ALA A 173 9.04 18.11 -23.97
N ALA A 174 8.18 19.11 -24.17
CA ALA A 174 7.72 19.62 -25.45
C ALA A 174 8.84 20.23 -26.31
N GLN A 175 9.89 20.75 -25.70
CA GLN A 175 11.01 21.33 -26.45
C GLN A 175 12.00 20.25 -26.92
N GLY A 176 11.76 18.97 -26.57
CA GLY A 176 12.64 17.85 -26.92
C GLY A 176 14.05 17.96 -26.32
N ILE A 177 14.27 18.99 -25.50
CA ILE A 177 15.53 19.50 -25.04
C ILE A 177 15.27 19.91 -23.60
N SER A 178 15.75 19.12 -22.65
CA SER A 178 15.97 19.63 -21.29
C SER A 178 16.84 20.89 -21.38
N THR A 179 16.91 21.70 -20.33
CA THR A 179 17.94 22.77 -20.24
C THR A 179 19.39 22.25 -20.38
N THR A 180 19.56 20.94 -20.57
CA THR A 180 20.77 20.11 -20.59
C THR A 180 20.91 19.26 -21.87
N GLY A 181 20.08 19.45 -22.91
CA GLY A 181 20.27 18.83 -24.24
C GLY A 181 19.95 17.33 -24.41
N SER A 182 19.19 16.70 -23.49
CA SER A 182 18.91 15.25 -23.53
C SER A 182 17.63 14.91 -24.33
N PRO A 183 17.56 13.75 -25.03
CA PRO A 183 16.34 13.31 -25.71
C PRO A 183 15.21 13.05 -24.71
N ALA A 184 14.10 13.77 -24.89
CA ALA A 184 12.98 13.87 -23.96
C ALA A 184 11.89 12.79 -24.12
N ALA A 185 12.18 11.62 -24.69
CA ALA A 185 11.11 10.70 -25.09
C ALA A 185 10.53 9.83 -23.96
N ASP A 186 11.33 9.42 -22.97
CA ASP A 186 10.97 8.29 -22.09
C ASP A 186 10.70 8.62 -20.61
N GLY A 187 10.88 9.88 -20.18
CA GLY A 187 10.56 10.37 -18.84
C GLY A 187 11.73 11.06 -18.13
N ALA A 188 11.54 11.35 -16.83
CA ALA A 188 12.56 11.90 -15.94
C ALA A 188 12.64 11.05 -14.66
N GLY A 189 13.85 10.89 -14.11
CA GLY A 189 14.13 9.99 -13.00
C GLY A 189 15.55 9.43 -13.02
N LEU A 190 15.89 8.55 -12.08
CA LEU A 190 17.15 7.80 -12.13
C LEU A 190 17.20 6.87 -13.35
N PHE A 191 16.10 6.15 -13.60
CA PHE A 191 15.91 5.28 -14.76
C PHE A 191 14.74 5.77 -15.62
N ALA A 192 14.81 5.59 -16.94
CA ALA A 192 13.64 5.79 -17.78
C ALA A 192 12.63 4.65 -17.58
N ALA A 193 13.11 3.41 -17.67
CA ALA A 193 12.29 2.23 -17.53
C ALA A 193 13.00 1.12 -16.75
N VAL A 194 12.27 0.47 -15.83
CA VAL A 194 12.80 -0.63 -15.01
C VAL A 194 11.87 -1.84 -14.98
N THR A 195 12.47 -3.02 -14.96
CA THR A 195 11.81 -4.30 -14.65
C THR A 195 12.72 -5.14 -13.75
N GLY A 196 12.25 -6.31 -13.31
CA GLY A 196 13.05 -7.19 -12.45
C GLY A 196 12.94 -6.83 -10.97
N THR A 197 14.05 -6.84 -10.23
CA THR A 197 14.03 -6.64 -8.77
C THR A 197 14.91 -5.47 -8.35
N ILE A 198 14.32 -4.44 -7.76
CA ILE A 198 15.05 -3.35 -7.10
C ILE A 198 14.85 -3.48 -5.60
N SER A 199 15.95 -3.45 -4.85
CA SER A 199 15.89 -3.62 -3.39
C SER A 199 16.89 -2.83 -2.59
N ASN A 200 16.53 -2.50 -1.33
CA ASN A 200 17.40 -1.78 -0.39
C ASN A 200 17.93 -0.46 -0.96
N PHE A 201 17.15 0.18 -1.83
CA PHE A 201 17.53 1.37 -2.57
C PHE A 201 17.21 2.61 -1.74
N ARG A 202 18.15 3.56 -1.65
CA ARG A 202 17.95 4.80 -0.91
C ARG A 202 18.32 6.02 -1.76
N MET A 203 17.44 7.00 -1.76
CA MET A 203 17.61 8.26 -2.48
C MET A 203 17.30 9.45 -1.60
N GLU A 204 18.18 10.44 -1.61
CA GLU A 204 18.06 11.62 -0.76
C GLU A 204 18.41 12.90 -1.51
N GLY A 205 17.58 13.93 -1.31
CA GLY A 205 17.84 15.23 -1.91
C GLY A 205 17.69 15.15 -3.41
N THR A 206 16.44 15.21 -3.87
CA THR A 206 16.09 15.19 -5.29
C THR A 206 15.35 16.48 -5.66
N PHE A 207 15.64 17.03 -6.84
CA PHE A 207 14.95 18.19 -7.39
C PHE A 207 14.45 17.89 -8.81
N LEU A 208 13.21 17.45 -8.95
CA LEU A 208 12.58 17.24 -10.25
C LEU A 208 11.56 18.34 -10.52
N SER A 209 11.72 19.07 -11.63
CA SER A 209 10.74 20.04 -12.11
C SER A 209 10.55 19.84 -13.61
N VAL A 210 9.39 19.31 -14.00
CA VAL A 210 9.15 18.83 -15.36
C VAL A 210 7.84 19.39 -15.88
N SER A 211 7.89 20.09 -17.02
CA SER A 211 6.69 20.56 -17.72
C SER A 211 6.52 19.83 -19.06
N ASN A 212 5.30 19.86 -19.59
CA ASN A 212 5.04 19.47 -20.97
C ASN A 212 4.11 20.51 -21.64
N SER A 213 4.69 21.53 -22.25
CA SER A 213 3.94 22.65 -22.84
C SER A 213 3.11 22.28 -24.09
N ARG A 214 3.46 21.20 -24.83
CA ARG A 214 2.76 20.77 -26.05
C ARG A 214 1.34 20.25 -25.80
N LEU A 215 1.05 19.80 -24.58
CA LEU A 215 -0.30 19.33 -24.22
C LEU A 215 -1.31 20.47 -24.11
N GLU A 216 -0.86 21.73 -24.05
CA GLU A 216 -1.75 22.90 -24.06
C GLU A 216 -2.39 23.14 -25.45
N ASP A 217 -1.70 22.75 -26.53
CA ASP A 217 -2.11 22.99 -27.92
C ASP A 217 -3.00 21.87 -28.51
N GLY A 218 -3.41 20.88 -27.71
CA GLY A 218 -4.27 19.77 -28.17
C GLY A 218 -3.57 18.76 -29.10
N VAL A 219 -2.24 18.81 -29.19
CA VAL A 219 -1.45 17.85 -29.98
C VAL A 219 -1.04 16.67 -29.07
N GLU A 220 -1.80 15.57 -29.12
CA GLU A 220 -1.38 14.29 -28.53
C GLU A 220 -0.16 13.74 -29.29
N GLY A 221 0.98 13.50 -28.62
CA GLY A 221 2.00 12.61 -29.18
C GLY A 221 3.46 12.77 -28.79
N ASP A 222 3.96 13.94 -28.36
CA ASP A 222 5.41 14.22 -28.40
C ASP A 222 6.06 14.68 -27.07
N GLY A 223 5.54 14.30 -25.90
CA GLY A 223 6.13 14.70 -24.60
C GLY A 223 6.10 13.61 -23.53
N TYR A 224 6.67 13.88 -22.34
CA TYR A 224 6.75 12.91 -21.25
C TYR A 224 5.36 12.47 -20.80
N ASP A 225 5.07 11.19 -20.98
CA ASP A 225 3.86 10.54 -20.47
C ASP A 225 4.01 10.18 -18.99
N SER A 226 5.24 10.05 -18.47
CA SER A 226 5.48 9.65 -17.08
C SER A 226 6.81 10.08 -16.49
N ILE A 227 6.84 10.33 -15.18
CA ILE A 227 8.06 10.71 -14.43
C ILE A 227 8.06 10.11 -13.01
N GLY A 228 9.24 9.82 -12.48
CA GLY A 228 9.42 9.42 -11.08
C GLY A 228 10.88 9.29 -10.66
N VAL A 229 11.17 9.52 -9.38
CA VAL A 229 12.56 9.63 -8.87
C VAL A 229 13.37 8.35 -9.11
N LEU A 230 12.78 7.17 -8.86
CA LEU A 230 13.44 5.90 -9.17
C LEU A 230 13.31 5.60 -10.66
N ALA A 231 12.09 5.63 -11.19
CA ALA A 231 11.85 5.36 -12.60
C ALA A 231 10.62 6.10 -13.11
N ALA A 232 10.66 6.54 -14.37
CA ALA A 232 9.45 7.01 -15.03
C ALA A 232 8.45 5.88 -15.22
N ARG A 233 8.88 4.70 -15.69
CA ARG A 233 7.96 3.61 -16.06
C ARG A 233 8.42 2.21 -15.64
N ILE A 234 7.46 1.36 -15.32
CA ILE A 234 7.58 -0.10 -15.45
C ILE A 234 6.85 -0.50 -16.73
N PRO A 235 7.58 -0.88 -17.80
CA PRO A 235 6.99 -1.15 -19.11
C PRO A 235 6.20 -2.46 -19.10
N LYS A 236 5.30 -2.60 -20.07
CA LYS A 236 4.52 -3.83 -20.27
C LYS A 236 5.44 -4.97 -20.73
N ILE A 237 5.37 -6.12 -20.08
CA ILE A 237 6.17 -7.30 -20.44
C ILE A 237 5.30 -8.26 -21.27
N SER A 238 5.84 -8.75 -22.39
CA SER A 238 5.10 -9.59 -23.35
C SER A 238 4.50 -10.89 -22.75
N SER A 239 5.00 -11.34 -21.61
CA SER A 239 4.53 -12.52 -20.85
C SER A 239 3.41 -12.24 -19.84
N ASP A 240 2.84 -11.03 -19.81
CA ASP A 240 1.84 -10.60 -18.82
C ASP A 240 0.49 -11.34 -18.91
N SER A 241 0.32 -12.25 -19.87
CA SER A 241 -0.88 -13.10 -19.98
C SER A 241 -1.11 -14.03 -18.78
N SER A 242 -0.12 -14.19 -17.88
CA SER A 242 -0.20 -15.08 -16.71
C SER A 242 -0.66 -14.40 -15.42
N GLY A 243 -0.71 -13.06 -15.37
CA GLY A 243 -1.09 -12.29 -14.19
C GLY A 243 -0.17 -12.43 -12.96
N ASN A 244 1.03 -13.01 -13.15
CA ASN A 244 2.03 -13.09 -12.09
C ASN A 244 2.76 -11.75 -11.93
N ILE A 245 3.19 -11.46 -10.70
CA ILE A 245 4.08 -10.33 -10.44
C ILE A 245 5.42 -10.59 -11.13
N THR A 246 5.80 -9.69 -12.02
CA THR A 246 7.03 -9.76 -12.82
C THR A 246 8.10 -8.80 -12.34
N THR A 247 7.69 -7.70 -11.70
CA THR A 247 8.58 -6.68 -11.13
C THR A 247 8.39 -6.57 -9.62
N THR A 248 9.48 -6.47 -8.86
CA THR A 248 9.46 -6.29 -7.40
C THR A 248 10.34 -5.12 -7.00
N ILE A 249 9.74 -4.13 -6.36
CA ILE A 249 10.40 -2.98 -5.75
C ILE A 249 10.24 -3.13 -4.24
N ARG A 250 11.34 -3.31 -3.50
CA ARG A 250 11.24 -3.61 -2.06
C ARG A 250 12.27 -2.92 -1.18
N SER A 251 11.86 -2.52 0.02
CA SER A 251 12.75 -1.89 0.99
C SER A 251 13.44 -0.65 0.41
N CYS A 252 12.68 0.16 -0.33
CA CYS A 252 13.20 1.39 -0.95
C CYS A 252 12.75 2.62 -0.15
N TYR A 253 13.66 3.58 -0.01
CA TYR A 253 13.45 4.80 0.75
C TYR A 253 13.82 6.04 -0.07
N VAL A 254 12.89 6.97 -0.23
CA VAL A 254 13.11 8.25 -0.91
C VAL A 254 12.79 9.38 0.06
N GLN A 255 13.70 10.33 0.24
CA GLN A 255 13.46 11.47 1.13
C GLN A 255 14.01 12.80 0.63
N SER A 256 13.47 13.89 1.18
CA SER A 256 13.90 15.26 0.88
C SER A 256 13.78 15.58 -0.61
N THR A 257 12.60 15.30 -1.18
CA THR A 257 12.35 15.49 -2.61
C THR A 257 11.53 16.76 -2.84
N HIS A 258 12.02 17.61 -3.74
CA HIS A 258 11.20 18.56 -4.49
C HIS A 258 10.74 17.90 -5.78
N PHE A 259 9.44 17.94 -6.02
CA PHE A 259 8.82 17.40 -7.21
C PHE A 259 7.79 18.41 -7.74
N SER A 260 8.01 18.92 -8.93
CA SER A 260 7.08 19.79 -9.62
C SER A 260 6.77 19.18 -10.98
N CYS A 261 5.50 19.02 -11.30
CA CYS A 261 5.08 18.59 -12.62
C CYS A 261 3.94 19.45 -13.17
N ASN A 262 4.06 19.82 -14.45
CA ASN A 262 3.03 20.54 -15.17
C ASN A 262 2.68 19.78 -16.45
N ASN A 263 1.41 19.40 -16.61
CA ASN A 263 0.90 18.63 -17.75
C ASN A 263 1.64 17.30 -17.98
N VAL A 264 2.07 16.59 -16.92
CA VAL A 264 2.71 15.27 -17.06
C VAL A 264 1.76 14.17 -16.55
N PRO A 265 1.04 13.46 -17.45
CA PRO A 265 -0.16 12.68 -17.07
C PRO A 265 0.06 11.64 -15.98
N ASN A 266 1.18 10.92 -15.96
CA ASN A 266 1.43 9.84 -14.99
C ASN A 266 2.66 10.13 -14.13
N SER A 267 2.45 10.75 -12.97
CA SER A 267 3.54 11.24 -12.14
C SER A 267 3.55 10.54 -10.77
N GLY A 268 4.72 10.16 -10.27
CA GLY A 268 4.80 9.66 -8.90
C GLY A 268 6.20 9.80 -8.31
N ILE A 269 6.30 10.02 -7.00
CA ILE A 269 7.61 10.29 -6.39
C ILE A 269 8.54 9.11 -6.59
N LEU A 270 8.12 7.88 -6.30
CA LEU A 270 8.98 6.71 -6.59
C LEU A 270 8.90 6.32 -8.07
N ILE A 271 7.70 5.97 -8.56
CA ILE A 271 7.48 5.54 -9.95
C ILE A 271 6.30 6.30 -10.56
N GLY A 272 6.46 6.74 -11.81
CA GLY A 272 5.38 7.43 -12.53
C GLY A 272 4.25 6.49 -12.94
N GLN A 273 4.56 5.44 -13.70
CA GLN A 273 3.56 4.52 -14.23
C GLN A 273 4.01 3.06 -14.17
N SER A 274 3.07 2.15 -13.89
CA SER A 274 3.29 0.70 -13.98
C SER A 274 2.30 0.07 -14.97
N LEU A 275 2.84 -0.55 -16.03
CA LEU A 275 2.08 -1.27 -17.05
C LEU A 275 2.11 -2.79 -16.89
N SER A 276 2.88 -3.28 -15.91
CA SER A 276 2.97 -4.71 -15.54
C SER A 276 2.70 -4.91 -14.05
N PRO A 277 2.19 -6.09 -13.64
CA PRO A 277 1.89 -6.38 -12.25
C PRO A 277 3.14 -6.29 -11.37
N THR A 278 3.11 -5.38 -10.39
CA THR A 278 4.29 -5.04 -9.59
C THR A 278 4.05 -5.23 -8.10
N ALA A 279 5.04 -5.79 -7.40
CA ALA A 279 5.07 -5.80 -5.94
C ALA A 279 5.87 -4.58 -5.42
N PHE A 280 5.18 -3.68 -4.73
CA PHE A 280 5.76 -2.64 -3.89
C PHE A 280 5.73 -3.12 -2.43
N ASP A 281 6.89 -3.46 -1.85
CA ASP A 281 6.98 -3.98 -0.48
C ASP A 281 7.90 -3.10 0.37
N SER A 282 7.38 -2.57 1.47
CA SER A 282 8.14 -1.78 2.45
C SER A 282 8.81 -0.57 1.79
N ILE A 283 8.01 0.22 1.07
CA ILE A 283 8.40 1.48 0.47
C ILE A 283 8.14 2.61 1.46
N ALA A 284 9.09 3.51 1.65
CA ALA A 284 8.87 4.70 2.46
C ALA A 284 9.29 5.96 1.70
N ILE A 285 8.41 6.96 1.70
CA ILE A 285 8.65 8.28 1.10
C ILE A 285 8.45 9.32 2.19
N ALA A 286 9.46 10.15 2.41
CA ALA A 286 9.44 11.08 3.54
C ALA A 286 9.92 12.47 3.17
N ASP A 287 9.37 13.47 3.85
CA ASP A 287 9.79 14.87 3.70
C ASP A 287 9.85 15.29 2.23
N THR A 288 8.75 15.07 1.52
CA THR A 288 8.63 15.40 0.10
C THR A 288 7.60 16.50 -0.13
N GLY A 289 7.94 17.47 -0.97
CA GLY A 289 7.00 18.44 -1.54
C GLY A 289 6.69 18.09 -2.98
N ALA A 290 5.40 18.02 -3.31
CA ALA A 290 4.91 17.84 -4.67
C ALA A 290 3.98 18.98 -5.08
N TYR A 291 4.30 19.67 -6.17
CA TYR A 291 3.47 20.68 -6.80
C TYR A 291 3.02 20.17 -8.17
N ILE A 292 1.70 20.07 -8.37
CA ILE A 292 1.09 19.40 -9.50
C ILE A 292 0.21 20.42 -10.21
N ASP A 293 0.45 20.65 -11.50
CA ASP A 293 -0.30 21.58 -12.31
C ASP A 293 -0.78 20.92 -13.61
N CYS A 294 -1.96 21.32 -14.05
CA CYS A 294 -2.59 20.81 -15.26
C CYS A 294 -3.43 21.95 -15.89
N SER A 295 -3.06 22.36 -17.09
CA SER A 295 -3.69 23.46 -17.84
C SER A 295 -4.55 23.00 -19.01
N SER A 296 -4.72 21.69 -19.23
CA SER A 296 -5.44 21.17 -20.39
C SER A 296 -6.92 21.57 -20.39
N SER A 297 -7.30 22.41 -21.34
CA SER A 297 -8.68 22.79 -21.68
C SER A 297 -9.31 21.89 -22.76
N SER A 298 -8.57 20.88 -23.26
CA SER A 298 -9.02 20.00 -24.34
C SER A 298 -10.09 19.03 -23.86
N ALA A 299 -11.27 19.17 -24.46
CA ALA A 299 -12.57 18.73 -23.96
C ALA A 299 -12.91 17.23 -24.14
N ASP A 300 -11.93 16.33 -24.35
CA ASP A 300 -12.22 14.99 -24.89
C ASP A 300 -11.76 13.77 -24.06
N SER A 301 -10.98 13.90 -22.99
CA SER A 301 -10.79 12.74 -22.11
C SER A 301 -10.36 13.05 -20.67
N PHE A 302 -11.13 12.63 -19.67
CA PHE A 302 -10.69 12.51 -18.27
C PHE A 302 -9.58 11.44 -18.13
N THR A 303 -9.30 10.67 -19.18
CA THR A 303 -8.07 9.88 -19.25
C THR A 303 -6.81 10.74 -19.39
N ALA A 304 -6.95 12.06 -19.62
CA ALA A 304 -5.86 13.05 -19.67
C ALA A 304 -5.64 13.85 -18.37
N GLY A 305 -6.43 13.62 -17.30
CA GLY A 305 -6.20 14.27 -16.00
C GLY A 305 -4.93 13.75 -15.33
N LEU A 306 -4.08 14.66 -14.85
CA LEU A 306 -2.80 14.34 -14.20
C LEU A 306 -3.03 13.44 -12.97
N ARG A 307 -2.40 12.26 -12.96
CA ARG A 307 -2.46 11.26 -11.88
C ARG A 307 -1.19 11.30 -11.09
N PHE A 308 -1.32 11.56 -9.79
CA PHE A 308 -0.19 11.65 -8.89
C PHE A 308 -0.33 10.76 -7.67
N GLY A 309 0.74 10.02 -7.36
CA GLY A 309 0.86 9.32 -6.09
C GLY A 309 2.28 9.32 -5.56
N MET A 310 2.43 9.25 -4.25
CA MET A 310 3.77 9.25 -3.65
C MET A 310 4.55 8.01 -4.12
N VAL A 311 3.97 6.81 -4.02
CA VAL A 311 4.65 5.59 -4.48
C VAL A 311 4.47 5.37 -5.98
N LEU A 312 3.24 5.52 -6.48
CA LEU A 312 2.93 5.26 -7.88
C LEU A 312 1.91 6.26 -8.43
N GLY A 313 2.19 6.88 -9.58
CA GLY A 313 1.21 7.73 -10.25
C GLY A 313 0.03 6.95 -10.80
N TYR A 314 0.28 6.02 -11.73
CA TYR A 314 -0.76 5.21 -12.37
C TYR A 314 -0.40 3.73 -12.46
N SER A 315 -1.30 2.88 -11.96
CA SER A 315 -1.31 1.44 -12.18
C SER A 315 -2.27 1.09 -13.32
N ASN A 316 -1.71 0.68 -14.47
CA ASN A 316 -2.47 0.26 -15.64
C ASN A 316 -2.22 -1.21 -15.94
N THR A 317 -2.75 -2.07 -15.08
CA THR A 317 -2.45 -3.49 -15.11
C THR A 317 -3.74 -4.29 -15.13
N LEU A 318 -3.89 -5.15 -16.13
CA LEU A 318 -5.00 -6.12 -16.20
C LEU A 318 -4.99 -7.15 -15.06
N TYR A 319 -3.91 -7.20 -14.28
CA TYR A 319 -3.72 -8.10 -13.13
C TYR A 319 -3.12 -7.34 -11.95
N LYS A 320 -3.25 -7.91 -10.74
CA LYS A 320 -3.11 -7.18 -9.47
C LYS A 320 -1.66 -6.77 -9.14
N SER A 321 -1.39 -5.48 -9.03
CA SER A 321 -0.22 -4.99 -8.29
C SER A 321 -0.51 -5.02 -6.78
N THR A 322 0.56 -5.12 -5.98
CA THR A 322 0.44 -5.18 -4.53
C THR A 322 1.30 -4.14 -3.86
N PHE A 323 0.72 -3.38 -2.94
CA PHE A 323 1.38 -2.44 -2.06
C PHE A 323 1.32 -3.02 -0.64
N THR A 324 2.46 -3.34 -0.07
CA THR A 324 2.55 -3.92 1.28
C THR A 324 3.47 -3.08 2.13
N ASN A 325 3.02 -2.63 3.30
CA ASN A 325 3.83 -1.86 4.25
C ASN A 325 4.43 -0.58 3.63
N CYS A 326 3.69 0.07 2.72
CA CYS A 326 4.13 1.30 2.08
C CYS A 326 3.71 2.52 2.92
N ALA A 327 4.61 3.48 3.09
CA ALA A 327 4.37 4.70 3.85
C ALA A 327 4.74 5.96 3.05
N SER A 328 4.00 7.04 3.24
CA SER A 328 4.27 8.34 2.66
C SER A 328 4.11 9.45 3.68
N SER A 329 4.93 10.51 3.58
CA SER A 329 4.79 11.75 4.32
C SER A 329 5.32 12.92 3.51
N GLY A 330 4.66 14.07 3.65
CA GLY A 330 4.99 15.25 2.86
C GLY A 330 3.78 16.14 2.60
N LEU A 331 3.85 16.89 1.51
CA LEU A 331 2.79 17.73 0.98
C LEU A 331 2.64 17.45 -0.52
N ALA A 332 1.40 17.26 -0.98
CA ALA A 332 1.05 17.27 -2.39
C ALA A 332 -0.02 18.34 -2.63
N THR A 333 0.27 19.31 -3.50
CA THR A 333 -0.63 20.42 -3.82
C THR A 333 -1.00 20.38 -5.30
N ASP A 334 -2.29 20.34 -5.58
CA ASP A 334 -2.83 20.55 -6.92
C ASP A 334 -3.11 22.03 -7.14
N ALA A 335 -2.43 22.63 -8.12
CA ALA A 335 -2.54 24.04 -8.47
C ALA A 335 -3.85 24.36 -9.21
N SER A 336 -4.28 23.46 -10.09
CA SER A 336 -5.43 23.70 -10.97
C SER A 336 -6.73 23.17 -10.38
N GLY A 337 -6.64 22.25 -9.42
CA GLY A 337 -7.78 21.58 -8.81
C GLY A 337 -8.42 20.53 -9.69
N MET A 338 -7.68 20.03 -10.68
CA MET A 338 -8.13 19.08 -11.69
C MET A 338 -7.44 17.71 -11.60
N ALA A 339 -6.35 17.60 -10.84
CA ALA A 339 -5.55 16.39 -10.74
C ALA A 339 -6.21 15.32 -9.86
N VAL A 340 -5.85 14.07 -10.14
CA VAL A 340 -6.15 12.92 -9.29
C VAL A 340 -4.94 12.67 -8.40
N ILE A 341 -5.10 12.85 -7.10
CA ILE A 341 -4.02 12.68 -6.12
C ILE A 341 -4.36 11.59 -5.11
N GLY A 342 -3.45 10.64 -4.96
CA GLY A 342 -3.47 9.64 -3.90
C GLY A 342 -2.23 9.68 -3.02
N GLY A 343 -2.40 9.59 -1.70
CA GLY A 343 -1.27 9.64 -0.76
C GLY A 343 -0.28 8.48 -0.93
N ILE A 344 -0.69 7.34 -1.51
CA ILE A 344 0.21 6.24 -1.91
C ILE A 344 0.18 6.04 -3.43
N CYS A 345 -0.99 5.90 -4.03
CA CYS A 345 -1.15 5.65 -5.46
C CYS A 345 -2.17 6.62 -6.07
N GLY A 346 -1.85 7.30 -7.17
CA GLY A 346 -2.76 8.24 -7.81
C GLY A 346 -4.00 7.53 -8.35
N THR A 347 -3.81 6.69 -9.37
CA THR A 347 -4.88 5.85 -9.93
C THR A 347 -4.50 4.38 -9.86
N CYS A 348 -5.43 3.56 -9.39
CA CYS A 348 -5.30 2.11 -9.29
C CYS A 348 -6.49 1.40 -9.96
N GLN A 349 -6.32 0.12 -10.28
CA GLN A 349 -7.35 -0.68 -10.97
C GLN A 349 -7.77 -1.91 -10.16
N GLN A 350 -6.93 -2.96 -10.11
CA GLN A 350 -7.22 -4.23 -9.41
C GLN A 350 -6.30 -4.46 -8.21
N ASP A 351 -5.78 -3.38 -7.66
CA ASP A 351 -4.61 -3.43 -6.81
C ASP A 351 -4.98 -3.76 -5.36
N ARG A 352 -3.99 -4.25 -4.62
CA ARG A 352 -4.15 -4.60 -3.21
C ARG A 352 -3.19 -3.81 -2.35
N PHE A 353 -3.73 -3.07 -1.41
CA PHE A 353 -3.02 -2.28 -0.41
C PHE A 353 -3.14 -2.98 0.95
N GLU A 354 -2.01 -3.31 1.55
CA GLU A 354 -1.92 -3.98 2.85
C GLU A 354 -0.98 -3.24 3.78
N HIS A 355 -1.46 -2.81 4.94
CA HIS A 355 -0.64 -2.13 5.94
C HIS A 355 0.01 -0.84 5.39
N CYS A 356 -0.67 -0.13 4.50
CA CYS A 356 -0.19 1.14 3.97
C CYS A 356 -0.57 2.30 4.89
N VAL A 357 0.33 3.27 5.06
CA VAL A 357 0.12 4.43 5.93
C VAL A 357 0.38 5.72 5.17
N ASN A 358 -0.60 6.60 5.10
CA ASN A 358 -0.43 7.93 4.53
C ASN A 358 -0.34 9.00 5.62
N GLN A 359 0.74 9.78 5.61
CA GLN A 359 0.94 11.01 6.39
C GLN A 359 1.18 12.23 5.47
N THR A 360 1.00 12.07 4.16
CA THR A 360 1.06 13.16 3.19
C THR A 360 -0.24 13.95 3.26
N THR A 361 -0.11 15.27 3.40
CA THR A 361 -1.24 16.19 3.26
C THR A 361 -1.50 16.42 1.77
N VAL A 362 -2.75 16.24 1.33
CA VAL A 362 -3.19 16.49 -0.05
C VAL A 362 -4.03 17.76 -0.08
N ARG A 363 -3.63 18.73 -0.90
CA ARG A 363 -4.30 20.02 -1.05
C ARG A 363 -4.96 20.18 -2.40
N THR A 364 -6.20 20.67 -2.35
CA THR A 364 -6.93 21.26 -3.49
C THR A 364 -7.10 20.35 -4.70
N ALA A 365 -7.01 19.03 -4.57
CA ALA A 365 -7.07 18.14 -5.74
C ALA A 365 -8.46 18.10 -6.41
N GLY A 366 -8.54 17.75 -7.69
CA GLY A 366 -9.82 17.38 -8.30
C GLY A 366 -10.43 16.16 -7.61
N VAL A 367 -9.65 15.08 -7.54
CA VAL A 367 -10.00 13.87 -6.78
C VAL A 367 -8.87 13.55 -5.81
N ALA A 368 -9.19 13.46 -4.52
CA ALA A 368 -8.22 13.30 -3.45
C ALA A 368 -8.49 12.03 -2.62
N GLY A 369 -7.49 11.17 -2.46
CA GLY A 369 -7.57 9.99 -1.61
C GLY A 369 -6.35 9.81 -0.72
N GLY A 370 -6.54 9.43 0.54
CA GLY A 370 -5.39 9.21 1.43
C GLY A 370 -4.52 8.02 1.03
N ILE A 371 -5.07 6.93 0.49
CA ILE A 371 -4.29 5.82 -0.06
C ILE A 371 -4.31 5.86 -1.59
N ALA A 372 -5.51 5.83 -2.18
CA ALA A 372 -5.72 5.83 -3.62
C ALA A 372 -6.57 7.04 -4.05
N GLY A 373 -6.13 7.82 -5.03
CA GLY A 373 -6.94 8.93 -5.56
C GLY A 373 -8.18 8.42 -6.28
N TYR A 374 -7.95 7.70 -7.37
CA TYR A 374 -9.01 7.11 -8.20
C TYR A 374 -8.86 5.58 -8.31
N ILE A 375 -10.00 4.88 -8.23
CA ILE A 375 -10.12 3.46 -8.48
C ILE A 375 -10.86 3.30 -9.81
N GLU A 376 -10.12 2.93 -10.85
CA GLU A 376 -10.65 2.73 -12.19
C GLU A 376 -11.20 1.30 -12.32
N HIS A 377 -12.52 1.16 -12.40
CA HIS A 377 -13.17 -0.14 -12.63
C HIS A 377 -13.16 -0.50 -14.13
N VAL A 378 -12.41 -1.56 -14.47
CA VAL A 378 -12.23 -2.06 -15.85
C VAL A 378 -13.03 -3.36 -16.06
N VAL A 379 -13.49 -3.63 -17.29
CA VAL A 379 -14.19 -4.88 -17.64
C VAL A 379 -13.32 -6.11 -17.40
N GLY A 380 -13.88 -7.14 -16.77
CA GLY A 380 -13.16 -8.38 -16.46
C GLY A 380 -12.18 -8.26 -15.29
N ALA A 381 -12.16 -7.09 -14.63
CA ALA A 381 -11.28 -6.79 -13.53
C ALA A 381 -11.84 -7.21 -12.16
N HIS A 382 -10.96 -7.60 -11.25
CA HIS A 382 -11.30 -7.87 -9.86
C HIS A 382 -11.29 -6.58 -9.01
N GLU A 383 -12.02 -6.59 -7.88
CA GLU A 383 -12.07 -5.49 -6.89
C GLU A 383 -10.67 -5.01 -6.44
N CYS A 384 -10.56 -3.71 -6.16
CA CYS A 384 -9.46 -3.12 -5.39
C CYS A 384 -9.65 -3.41 -3.89
N TYR A 385 -8.57 -3.81 -3.22
CA TYR A 385 -8.61 -4.17 -1.79
C TYR A 385 -7.71 -3.26 -0.96
N PHE A 386 -8.28 -2.66 0.09
CA PHE A 386 -7.57 -1.93 1.12
C PHE A 386 -7.71 -2.69 2.44
N ARG A 387 -6.57 -3.11 3.01
CA ARG A 387 -6.55 -3.85 4.28
C ARG A 387 -5.55 -3.28 5.26
N TYR A 388 -5.99 -3.04 6.49
CA TYR A 388 -5.12 -2.51 7.55
C TYR A 388 -4.42 -1.21 7.14
N CYS A 389 -5.06 -0.38 6.30
CA CYS A 389 -4.48 0.89 5.85
C CYS A 389 -4.94 2.03 6.74
N ASP A 390 -4.03 2.94 7.08
CA ASP A 390 -4.31 4.09 7.94
C ASP A 390 -4.00 5.39 7.19
N ASN A 391 -4.95 6.32 7.16
CA ASN A 391 -4.72 7.70 6.72
C ASN A 391 -4.61 8.64 7.93
N LEU A 392 -3.50 9.35 8.00
CA LEU A 392 -3.17 10.33 9.03
C LEU A 392 -2.99 11.74 8.46
N GLY A 393 -2.85 11.87 7.13
CA GLY A 393 -2.70 13.16 6.46
C GLY A 393 -4.06 13.79 6.15
N ASP A 394 -4.12 15.12 6.22
CA ASP A 394 -5.31 15.87 5.81
C ASP A 394 -5.48 15.82 4.29
N ILE A 395 -6.71 15.58 3.83
CA ILE A 395 -7.04 15.38 2.43
C ILE A 395 -8.07 16.42 2.01
N SER A 396 -7.77 17.17 0.97
CA SER A 396 -8.72 18.12 0.39
C SER A 396 -8.79 18.06 -1.12
N GLY A 397 -10.00 18.25 -1.64
CA GLY A 397 -10.26 18.27 -3.07
C GLY A 397 -11.72 18.53 -3.43
N VAL A 398 -12.09 18.40 -4.70
CA VAL A 398 -13.51 18.48 -5.11
C VAL A 398 -14.26 17.26 -4.58
N CYS A 399 -13.70 16.08 -4.84
CA CYS A 399 -14.10 14.83 -4.22
C CYS A 399 -12.97 14.30 -3.35
N ALA A 400 -13.25 14.03 -2.08
CA ALA A 400 -12.20 13.68 -1.12
C ALA A 400 -12.60 12.49 -0.24
N GLY A 401 -11.65 11.57 -0.02
CA GLY A 401 -11.82 10.46 0.91
C GLY A 401 -10.54 10.04 1.63
N GLY A 402 -10.69 9.56 2.87
CA GLY A 402 -9.55 9.18 3.71
C GLY A 402 -8.77 7.97 3.19
N ILE A 403 -9.40 7.02 2.52
CA ILE A 403 -8.75 5.86 1.89
C ILE A 403 -8.78 5.99 0.37
N SER A 404 -9.96 6.24 -0.20
CA SER A 404 -10.18 6.40 -1.64
C SER A 404 -10.94 7.68 -1.97
N GLY A 405 -10.48 8.43 -2.98
CA GLY A 405 -11.18 9.64 -3.42
C GLY A 405 -12.45 9.31 -4.20
N PHE A 406 -12.28 8.56 -5.29
CA PHE A 406 -13.38 8.14 -6.16
C PHE A 406 -13.16 6.71 -6.67
N GLY A 407 -14.21 5.87 -6.67
CA GLY A 407 -14.20 4.56 -7.33
C GLY A 407 -15.36 4.37 -8.30
N GLY A 408 -15.06 4.02 -9.55
CA GLY A 408 -16.08 3.76 -10.58
C GLY A 408 -15.51 3.63 -11.99
N SER A 409 -16.39 3.48 -12.99
CA SER A 409 -16.02 3.36 -14.41
C SER A 409 -16.24 4.67 -15.18
N TYR A 410 -15.27 5.05 -16.02
CA TYR A 410 -15.29 6.29 -16.81
C TYR A 410 -16.13 6.19 -18.11
N LEU A 411 -16.32 4.98 -18.65
CA LEU A 411 -16.96 4.78 -19.95
C LEU A 411 -18.29 4.02 -19.83
N PRO A 412 -19.43 4.62 -20.25
CA PRO A 412 -20.71 3.92 -20.38
C PRO A 412 -20.66 2.69 -21.31
N ALA A 413 -19.61 2.57 -22.13
CA ALA A 413 -19.48 1.60 -23.22
C ALA A 413 -18.65 0.34 -22.88
N ARG A 414 -18.07 0.23 -21.68
CA ARG A 414 -17.25 -0.92 -21.29
C ARG A 414 -17.86 -1.62 -20.08
N TYR A 415 -19.02 -2.24 -20.23
CA TYR A 415 -19.56 -3.19 -19.24
C TYR A 415 -19.95 -4.47 -19.98
N GLU A 416 -18.96 -5.33 -20.24
CA GLU A 416 -19.20 -6.64 -20.86
C GLU A 416 -18.54 -7.75 -20.02
N ARG A 417 -19.32 -8.31 -19.07
CA ARG A 417 -19.09 -9.53 -18.26
C ARG A 417 -18.60 -9.35 -16.81
N GLY A 418 -19.46 -9.75 -15.86
CA GLY A 418 -19.19 -10.99 -15.09
C GLY A 418 -18.43 -10.95 -13.77
N GLY A 419 -18.21 -9.79 -13.13
CA GLY A 419 -17.55 -9.71 -11.81
C GLY A 419 -18.30 -8.83 -10.80
N ARG A 420 -18.17 -9.11 -9.50
CA ARG A 420 -18.49 -8.13 -8.45
C ARG A 420 -17.44 -7.02 -8.53
N THR A 421 -17.82 -5.85 -9.00
CA THR A 421 -17.00 -4.63 -9.01
C THR A 421 -17.37 -3.80 -7.78
N GLY A 422 -16.38 -3.18 -7.13
CA GLY A 422 -16.62 -2.37 -5.94
C GLY A 422 -15.37 -2.08 -5.13
N THR A 423 -15.45 -1.04 -4.31
CA THR A 423 -14.39 -0.61 -3.38
C THR A 423 -14.43 -1.47 -2.11
N ASN A 424 -13.36 -2.23 -1.85
CA ASN A 424 -13.30 -3.13 -0.68
C ASN A 424 -12.33 -2.59 0.39
N ILE A 425 -12.88 -2.12 1.50
CA ILE A 425 -12.14 -1.51 2.61
C ILE A 425 -12.34 -2.35 3.86
N THR A 426 -11.25 -2.89 4.43
CA THR A 426 -11.33 -3.82 5.56
C THR A 426 -10.26 -3.54 6.61
N TYR A 427 -10.63 -3.29 7.86
CA TYR A 427 -9.69 -2.91 8.93
C TYR A 427 -8.91 -1.61 8.67
N CYS A 428 -9.48 -0.67 7.93
CA CYS A 428 -8.82 0.60 7.63
C CYS A 428 -9.27 1.72 8.57
N ARG A 429 -8.45 2.75 8.75
CA ARG A 429 -8.80 3.92 9.55
C ARG A 429 -8.47 5.23 8.85
N ASN A 430 -9.32 6.22 9.05
CA ASN A 430 -9.02 7.61 8.74
C ASN A 430 -8.93 8.45 10.01
N ARG A 431 -7.88 9.26 10.14
CA ARG A 431 -7.67 10.24 11.22
C ARG A 431 -7.41 11.65 10.71
N GLY A 432 -6.97 11.79 9.46
CA GLY A 432 -6.80 13.09 8.84
C GLY A 432 -8.13 13.77 8.55
N ALA A 433 -8.14 15.10 8.57
CA ALA A 433 -9.31 15.87 8.20
C ALA A 433 -9.60 15.73 6.70
N ILE A 434 -10.87 15.63 6.34
CA ILE A 434 -11.34 15.60 4.95
C ILE A 434 -12.06 16.91 4.66
N THR A 435 -11.65 17.62 3.61
CA THR A 435 -12.30 18.84 3.14
C THR A 435 -12.67 18.72 1.66
N SER A 436 -13.96 18.74 1.36
CA SER A 436 -14.45 18.59 -0.01
C SER A 436 -15.19 19.82 -0.52
N ALA A 437 -14.99 20.23 -1.78
CA ALA A 437 -15.85 21.23 -2.40
C ALA A 437 -17.21 20.67 -2.84
N TYR A 438 -17.28 19.34 -3.07
CA TYR A 438 -18.48 18.69 -3.61
C TYR A 438 -18.93 17.46 -2.83
N ILE A 439 -18.12 16.41 -2.79
CA ILE A 439 -18.44 15.16 -2.08
C ILE A 439 -17.28 14.75 -1.18
N GLY A 440 -17.56 14.54 0.10
CA GLY A 440 -16.57 14.20 1.11
C GLY A 440 -16.97 12.98 1.93
N GLY A 441 -16.05 12.04 2.10
CA GLY A 441 -16.29 10.88 2.96
C GLY A 441 -15.10 10.52 3.84
N GLY A 442 -15.35 10.11 5.07
CA GLY A 442 -14.27 9.75 6.01
C GLY A 442 -13.38 8.61 5.51
N LEU A 443 -13.93 7.62 4.81
CA LEU A 443 -13.17 6.53 4.19
C LEU A 443 -13.15 6.63 2.67
N THR A 444 -14.30 6.81 2.03
CA THR A 444 -14.36 6.98 0.57
C THR A 444 -15.20 8.19 0.21
N GLY A 445 -14.71 9.01 -0.73
CA GLY A 445 -15.47 10.15 -1.24
C GLY A 445 -16.66 9.66 -2.06
N VAL A 446 -16.39 9.10 -3.23
CA VAL A 446 -17.42 8.54 -4.14
C VAL A 446 -17.12 7.08 -4.45
N CYS A 447 -18.16 6.25 -4.57
CA CYS A 447 -18.05 4.88 -5.08
C CYS A 447 -19.31 4.45 -5.85
N ASP A 448 -19.18 3.51 -6.80
CA ASP A 448 -20.31 2.88 -7.51
C ASP A 448 -20.90 1.68 -6.75
N ALA A 449 -20.05 0.93 -6.07
CA ALA A 449 -20.39 -0.16 -5.15
C ALA A 449 -19.29 -0.32 -4.09
N PHE A 450 -19.65 -0.87 -2.93
CA PHE A 450 -18.69 -0.98 -1.82
C PHE A 450 -18.93 -2.17 -0.89
N VAL A 451 -17.82 -2.61 -0.27
CA VAL A 451 -17.82 -3.49 0.89
C VAL A 451 -16.86 -2.91 1.91
N ILE A 452 -17.41 -2.34 2.99
CA ILE A 452 -16.63 -1.74 4.08
C ILE A 452 -16.83 -2.57 5.34
N THR A 453 -15.76 -3.13 5.87
CA THR A 453 -15.83 -3.96 7.09
C THR A 453 -14.79 -3.57 8.13
N ASN A 454 -15.14 -3.63 9.40
CA ASN A 454 -14.20 -3.44 10.52
C ASN A 454 -13.39 -2.12 10.44
N SER A 455 -13.95 -1.06 9.85
CA SER A 455 -13.22 0.16 9.50
C SER A 455 -13.78 1.38 10.20
N GLU A 456 -12.93 2.37 10.45
CA GLU A 456 -13.23 3.42 11.42
C GLU A 456 -12.81 4.80 10.91
N ASN A 457 -13.66 5.81 11.09
CA ASN A 457 -13.30 7.20 10.85
C ASN A 457 -13.23 7.99 12.15
N TYR A 458 -12.16 8.75 12.30
CA TYR A 458 -11.91 9.69 13.40
C TYR A 458 -11.72 11.12 12.90
N GLY A 459 -11.42 11.30 11.61
CA GLY A 459 -11.17 12.61 11.02
C GLY A 459 -12.46 13.37 10.73
N THR A 460 -12.43 14.68 10.90
CA THR A 460 -13.55 15.56 10.54
C THR A 460 -13.82 15.47 9.04
N VAL A 461 -15.08 15.61 8.64
CA VAL A 461 -15.44 15.68 7.21
C VAL A 461 -16.26 16.94 6.99
N SER A 462 -15.71 17.83 6.18
CA SER A 462 -16.25 19.17 5.95
C SER A 462 -16.50 19.37 4.47
N SER A 463 -17.64 19.96 4.11
CA SER A 463 -17.79 20.56 2.80
C SER A 463 -17.64 22.08 2.88
N THR A 464 -17.12 22.69 1.82
CA THR A 464 -16.95 24.14 1.72
C THR A 464 -17.66 24.68 0.48
N THR A 465 -18.21 25.89 0.57
CA THR A 465 -18.74 26.64 -0.58
C THR A 465 -17.68 27.16 -1.56
N LEU A 466 -16.41 26.82 -1.36
CA LEU A 466 -15.31 27.26 -2.21
C LEU A 466 -15.29 26.49 -3.56
N ALA A 467 -15.20 27.29 -4.62
CA ALA A 467 -15.06 26.96 -6.04
C ALA A 467 -16.36 26.77 -6.85
N LYS A 468 -16.55 27.69 -7.80
CA LYS A 468 -17.46 27.58 -8.94
C LYS A 468 -17.10 26.32 -9.73
N ILE A 469 -18.02 25.36 -9.79
CA ILE A 469 -17.95 24.24 -10.75
C ILE A 469 -18.12 24.75 -12.21
N SER A 470 -18.45 26.03 -12.40
CA SER A 470 -18.67 26.64 -13.72
C SER A 470 -17.42 26.77 -14.61
N SER A 471 -16.23 26.36 -14.14
CA SER A 471 -15.00 26.31 -14.94
C SER A 471 -14.62 24.89 -15.37
N TYR A 472 -15.40 23.87 -15.00
CA TYR A 472 -15.19 22.50 -15.44
C TYR A 472 -15.86 22.32 -16.82
N PRO A 473 -15.17 21.73 -17.82
CA PRO A 473 -15.74 21.56 -19.15
C PRO A 473 -16.97 20.64 -19.13
N THR A 474 -18.00 21.03 -19.88
CA THR A 474 -19.36 20.48 -19.87
C THR A 474 -19.50 19.01 -20.31
N SER A 475 -18.42 18.40 -20.80
CA SER A 475 -18.40 17.02 -21.30
C SER A 475 -17.90 15.98 -20.29
N HIS A 476 -17.57 16.36 -19.04
CA HIS A 476 -16.57 15.62 -18.26
C HIS A 476 -16.96 15.34 -16.79
N TYR A 477 -17.98 14.50 -16.53
CA TYR A 477 -18.63 14.24 -15.21
C TYR A 477 -19.86 15.10 -14.91
N GLU A 478 -20.10 16.16 -15.67
CA GLU A 478 -21.23 17.07 -15.43
C GLU A 478 -22.58 16.34 -15.34
N THR A 479 -22.87 15.34 -16.18
CA THR A 479 -24.20 14.72 -16.17
C THR A 479 -24.45 13.77 -14.98
N LEU A 480 -23.42 13.38 -14.22
CA LEU A 480 -23.54 12.44 -13.08
C LEU A 480 -23.11 13.08 -11.75
N MET A 481 -22.03 13.87 -11.75
CA MET A 481 -21.58 14.62 -10.58
C MET A 481 -22.42 15.88 -10.38
N LEU A 482 -22.65 16.73 -11.39
CA LEU A 482 -23.58 17.88 -11.21
C LEU A 482 -25.02 17.43 -11.04
N ALA A 483 -25.34 16.19 -11.44
CA ALA A 483 -26.65 15.65 -11.16
C ALA A 483 -26.74 15.23 -9.69
N ALA A 484 -25.73 14.56 -9.13
CA ALA A 484 -25.67 14.18 -7.72
C ALA A 484 -25.66 15.39 -6.80
N GLU A 485 -26.46 15.34 -5.75
CA GLU A 485 -26.54 16.37 -4.74
C GLU A 485 -25.23 16.39 -3.92
N ARG A 486 -24.76 17.57 -3.50
CA ARG A 486 -23.54 17.71 -2.68
C ARG A 486 -23.71 16.83 -1.45
N SER A 487 -22.68 16.12 -1.01
CA SER A 487 -22.83 15.21 0.12
C SER A 487 -21.59 15.06 1.00
N VAL A 488 -21.84 14.86 2.29
CA VAL A 488 -20.83 14.60 3.32
C VAL A 488 -21.25 13.37 4.12
N GLY A 489 -20.35 12.39 4.21
CA GLY A 489 -20.60 11.20 5.01
C GLY A 489 -19.45 10.81 5.93
N GLY A 490 -19.80 10.31 7.11
CA GLY A 490 -18.79 9.89 8.09
C GLY A 490 -17.91 8.73 7.61
N LEU A 491 -18.43 7.83 6.78
CA LEU A 491 -17.64 6.78 6.12
C LEU A 491 -17.62 6.97 4.60
N ILE A 492 -18.78 7.22 3.99
CA ILE A 492 -18.97 7.28 2.54
C ILE A 492 -19.62 8.61 2.18
N GLY A 493 -19.01 9.42 1.33
CA GLY A 493 -19.62 10.66 0.84
C GLY A 493 -20.84 10.36 -0.01
N ALA A 494 -20.63 9.72 -1.16
CA ALA A 494 -21.69 9.29 -2.07
C ALA A 494 -21.48 7.86 -2.61
N CYS A 495 -22.58 7.12 -2.75
CA CYS A 495 -22.64 5.89 -3.51
C CYS A 495 -23.59 6.05 -4.70
N ILE A 496 -23.03 6.08 -5.91
CA ILE A 496 -23.75 6.33 -7.15
C ILE A 496 -23.35 5.25 -8.16
N PRO A 497 -24.17 4.22 -8.40
CA PRO A 497 -23.86 3.21 -9.40
C PRO A 497 -23.85 3.81 -10.81
N ILE A 498 -22.77 3.58 -11.56
CA ILE A 498 -22.60 4.08 -12.94
C ILE A 498 -22.52 2.86 -13.87
N GLY A 499 -23.53 2.66 -14.73
CA GLY A 499 -23.55 1.53 -15.68
C GLY A 499 -24.51 1.73 -16.86
N ARG A 500 -24.41 0.85 -17.88
CA ARG A 500 -25.43 0.63 -18.93
C ARG A 500 -25.94 -0.82 -18.83
N LYS A 501 -27.23 -1.04 -19.11
CA LYS A 501 -27.85 -2.38 -19.11
C LYS A 501 -27.28 -3.23 -20.25
N ALA A 502 -26.45 -4.21 -19.91
CA ALA A 502 -26.18 -5.37 -20.76
C ALA A 502 -26.84 -6.60 -20.12
N ALA A 503 -27.13 -7.65 -20.90
CA ALA A 503 -27.88 -8.85 -20.48
C ALA A 503 -27.22 -9.70 -19.34
N SER A 504 -26.12 -9.22 -18.73
CA SER A 504 -25.34 -9.89 -17.68
C SER A 504 -24.95 -8.95 -16.52
N TYR A 505 -25.66 -7.83 -16.35
CA TYR A 505 -25.42 -6.87 -15.26
C TYR A 505 -25.85 -7.47 -13.91
N TYR A 506 -24.97 -7.42 -12.89
CA TYR A 506 -25.29 -7.83 -11.53
C TYR A 506 -25.78 -6.63 -10.72
N ASP A 507 -26.85 -6.82 -9.94
CA ASP A 507 -27.34 -5.81 -9.01
C ASP A 507 -26.28 -5.51 -7.94
N PRO A 508 -25.84 -4.26 -7.77
CA PRO A 508 -24.88 -3.90 -6.73
C PRO A 508 -25.44 -4.20 -5.33
N ILE A 509 -24.65 -4.95 -4.55
CA ILE A 509 -24.89 -5.20 -3.12
C ILE A 509 -23.83 -4.45 -2.34
N CYS A 510 -24.22 -3.34 -1.75
CA CYS A 510 -23.39 -2.50 -0.93
C CYS A 510 -23.48 -2.95 0.53
N THR A 511 -22.33 -3.14 1.20
CA THR A 511 -22.28 -3.63 2.57
C THR A 511 -21.41 -2.76 3.47
N ILE A 512 -21.94 -2.38 4.64
CA ILE A 512 -21.16 -1.87 5.76
C ILE A 512 -21.33 -2.83 6.94
N PHE A 513 -20.23 -3.33 7.50
CA PHE A 513 -20.28 -4.27 8.62
C PHE A 513 -19.24 -3.94 9.68
N ASN A 514 -19.66 -3.79 10.95
CA ASN A 514 -18.75 -3.58 12.07
C ASN A 514 -17.88 -2.31 11.92
N CYS A 515 -18.48 -1.22 11.44
CA CYS A 515 -17.77 0.04 11.19
C CYS A 515 -18.20 1.13 12.17
N ALA A 516 -17.35 2.14 12.35
CA ALA A 516 -17.65 3.28 13.21
C ALA A 516 -17.21 4.62 12.66
N ASN A 517 -18.05 5.63 12.88
CA ASN A 517 -17.66 7.04 12.77
C ASN A 517 -17.67 7.65 14.17
N HIS A 518 -16.52 8.11 14.64
CA HIS A 518 -16.27 8.45 16.05
C HIS A 518 -16.64 9.90 16.36
N THR A 519 -16.75 10.23 17.66
CA THR A 519 -17.09 11.59 18.13
C THR A 519 -16.15 12.68 17.63
N SER A 520 -14.88 12.36 17.38
CA SER A 520 -13.90 13.31 16.82
C SER A 520 -14.14 13.64 15.34
N ALA A 521 -14.95 12.84 14.63
CA ALA A 521 -15.19 12.94 13.20
C ALA A 521 -16.36 13.88 12.88
N THR A 522 -16.38 15.08 13.47
CA THR A 522 -17.43 16.09 13.25
C THR A 522 -17.70 16.30 11.76
N LEU A 523 -18.98 16.25 11.39
CA LEU A 523 -19.42 16.55 10.03
C LEU A 523 -19.87 18.01 9.97
N THR A 524 -19.33 18.78 9.05
CA THR A 524 -19.74 20.18 8.82
C THR A 524 -20.19 20.34 7.36
N PRO A 525 -21.41 19.90 7.03
CA PRO A 525 -21.96 20.05 5.69
C PRO A 525 -22.37 21.52 5.45
N ASP A 526 -21.98 22.04 4.30
CA ASP A 526 -22.37 23.33 3.75
C ASP A 526 -23.23 23.12 2.48
N ASN A 527 -24.53 23.36 2.62
CA ASN A 527 -25.55 23.14 1.57
C ASN A 527 -25.38 21.77 0.87
N ALA A 528 -25.25 20.71 1.67
CA ALA A 528 -24.94 19.35 1.24
C ALA A 528 -25.70 18.33 2.09
N ASP A 529 -26.11 17.22 1.47
CA ASP A 529 -26.65 16.06 2.16
C ASP A 529 -25.65 15.55 3.18
N ALA A 530 -26.16 15.08 4.32
CA ALA A 530 -25.32 14.71 5.43
C ALA A 530 -25.80 13.43 6.08
N GLY A 531 -24.89 12.47 6.24
CA GLY A 531 -25.18 11.25 6.96
C GLY A 531 -24.00 10.77 7.78
N GLY A 532 -24.28 10.31 8.99
CA GLY A 532 -23.23 9.90 9.91
C GLY A 532 -22.42 8.69 9.45
N LEU A 533 -22.97 7.85 8.59
CA LEU A 533 -22.26 6.77 7.90
C LEU A 533 -22.16 7.07 6.40
N ILE A 534 -23.28 7.38 5.74
CA ILE A 534 -23.35 7.61 4.29
C ILE A 534 -24.02 8.95 4.02
N GLY A 535 -23.38 9.86 3.28
CA GLY A 535 -24.01 11.13 2.87
C GLY A 535 -25.15 10.91 1.89
N LEU A 536 -24.84 10.35 0.73
CA LEU A 536 -25.79 10.08 -0.35
C LEU A 536 -25.66 8.63 -0.84
N ILE A 537 -26.77 7.95 -1.08
CA ILE A 537 -26.81 6.69 -1.84
C ILE A 537 -28.00 6.68 -2.78
N THR A 538 -27.75 6.63 -4.09
CA THR A 538 -28.79 6.91 -5.08
C THR A 538 -28.62 6.18 -6.39
N THR A 539 -29.76 5.79 -6.99
CA THR A 539 -29.84 5.34 -8.39
C THR A 539 -30.38 6.42 -9.34
N LYS A 540 -30.75 7.61 -8.85
CA LYS A 540 -31.40 8.70 -9.60
C LYS A 540 -30.61 9.11 -10.84
N TYR A 541 -29.29 9.02 -10.76
CA TYR A 541 -28.36 9.44 -11.81
C TYR A 541 -27.88 8.29 -12.68
N SER A 542 -28.31 7.07 -12.39
CA SER A 542 -27.95 5.91 -13.20
C SER A 542 -28.51 6.03 -14.61
N ALA A 543 -27.67 5.78 -15.61
CA ALA A 543 -28.12 5.62 -17.00
C ALA A 543 -28.89 4.29 -17.23
N VAL A 544 -28.94 3.40 -16.23
CA VAL A 544 -29.69 2.14 -16.27
C VAL A 544 -31.11 2.35 -15.73
N GLN A 545 -32.11 2.25 -16.60
CA GLN A 545 -33.51 2.12 -16.18
C GLN A 545 -33.71 0.80 -15.40
N ASP A 546 -34.41 0.89 -14.26
CA ASP A 546 -34.72 -0.20 -13.31
C ASP A 546 -33.51 -0.84 -12.60
N LEU A 547 -32.45 -0.08 -12.33
CA LEU A 547 -31.31 -0.59 -11.57
C LEU A 547 -31.70 -0.99 -10.14
N TRP A 548 -31.41 -2.23 -9.76
CA TRP A 548 -31.60 -2.72 -8.40
C TRP A 548 -30.36 -2.42 -7.55
N LEU A 549 -30.48 -1.52 -6.57
CA LEU A 549 -29.42 -1.24 -5.59
C LEU A 549 -29.86 -1.75 -4.21
N THR A 550 -29.03 -2.61 -3.62
CA THR A 550 -29.25 -3.17 -2.29
C THR A 550 -28.20 -2.65 -1.32
N LEU A 551 -28.66 -2.09 -0.21
CA LEU A 551 -27.82 -1.67 0.90
C LEU A 551 -28.02 -2.59 2.12
N ASN A 552 -26.93 -3.10 2.66
CA ASN A 552 -26.90 -3.80 3.94
C ASN A 552 -25.93 -3.11 4.91
N VAL A 553 -26.45 -2.59 6.01
CA VAL A 553 -25.65 -1.97 7.08
C VAL A 553 -25.88 -2.77 8.34
N GLN A 554 -24.82 -3.33 8.91
CA GLN A 554 -24.95 -4.18 10.09
C GLN A 554 -23.89 -3.87 11.13
N ASN A 555 -24.30 -3.84 12.40
CA ASN A 555 -23.41 -3.70 13.55
C ASN A 555 -22.55 -2.43 13.42
N CYS A 556 -23.16 -1.27 13.18
CA CYS A 556 -22.45 -0.03 12.90
C CYS A 556 -22.78 1.06 13.93
N TYR A 557 -21.82 1.94 14.17
CA TYR A 557 -21.92 2.97 15.20
C TYR A 557 -21.52 4.34 14.64
N GLN A 558 -22.31 5.36 14.93
CA GLN A 558 -22.01 6.74 14.60
C GLN A 558 -22.15 7.61 15.85
N ALA A 559 -21.15 8.44 16.11
CA ALA A 559 -21.14 9.35 17.25
C ALA A 559 -20.74 10.79 16.95
N SER A 560 -20.43 11.11 15.70
CA SER A 560 -20.03 12.48 15.38
C SER A 560 -21.22 13.43 15.33
N SER A 561 -20.98 14.68 15.72
CA SER A 561 -21.96 15.76 15.55
C SER A 561 -22.08 16.13 14.08
N ILE A 562 -23.30 16.32 13.60
CA ILE A 562 -23.60 16.85 12.27
C ILE A 562 -24.01 18.31 12.43
N ASN A 563 -23.07 19.21 12.16
CA ASN A 563 -23.25 20.66 12.34
C ASN A 563 -23.55 21.28 10.98
N ALA A 564 -24.79 21.14 10.51
CA ALA A 564 -25.22 21.77 9.27
C ALA A 564 -25.16 23.30 9.41
N LEU A 565 -24.44 23.95 8.49
CA LEU A 565 -24.41 25.41 8.43
C LEU A 565 -25.79 25.91 7.96
N SER A 566 -26.38 26.85 8.69
CA SER A 566 -27.71 27.41 8.39
C SER A 566 -27.73 27.99 6.98
N SER A 567 -28.53 27.40 6.09
CA SER A 567 -28.59 27.77 4.67
C SER A 567 -29.24 29.14 4.47
N THR A 568 -28.48 30.10 3.95
CA THR A 568 -29.00 31.20 3.12
C THR A 568 -28.72 30.88 1.66
N SER A 569 -29.38 29.86 1.10
CA SER A 569 -29.16 29.41 -0.27
C SER A 569 -30.25 29.96 -1.21
N SER A 570 -29.82 30.73 -2.22
CA SER A 570 -30.62 31.21 -3.35
C SER A 570 -30.77 30.15 -4.46
N SER A 571 -30.43 28.88 -4.20
CA SER A 571 -30.20 27.85 -5.22
C SER A 571 -31.33 26.83 -5.40
N GLY A 572 -32.39 26.87 -4.59
CA GLY A 572 -33.52 25.94 -4.68
C GLY A 572 -33.22 24.48 -4.26
N PHE A 573 -31.95 24.14 -3.98
CA PHE A 573 -31.56 22.85 -3.39
C PHE A 573 -31.90 22.80 -1.89
N THR A 574 -32.48 21.68 -1.43
CA THR A 574 -32.83 21.43 -0.03
C THR A 574 -32.07 20.21 0.47
N PRO A 575 -30.98 20.40 1.25
CA PRO A 575 -30.15 19.29 1.73
C PRO A 575 -30.92 18.32 2.63
N ALA A 576 -30.69 17.02 2.45
CA ALA A 576 -31.20 15.96 3.31
C ALA A 576 -30.17 15.57 4.39
N SER A 577 -30.55 15.62 5.66
CA SER A 577 -29.67 15.26 6.77
C SER A 577 -30.27 14.17 7.62
N GLY A 578 -29.54 13.06 7.80
CA GLY A 578 -29.93 11.94 8.65
C GLY A 578 -28.80 11.50 9.56
N SER A 579 -29.15 10.89 10.69
CA SER A 579 -28.18 10.49 11.72
C SER A 579 -27.26 9.36 11.24
N LEU A 580 -27.73 8.48 10.35
CA LEU A 580 -26.95 7.40 9.74
C LEU A 580 -26.74 7.62 8.25
N ILE A 581 -27.81 7.94 7.52
CA ILE A 581 -27.79 8.10 6.06
C ILE A 581 -28.46 9.43 5.71
N GLY A 582 -27.87 10.25 4.85
CA GLY A 582 -28.47 11.52 4.41
C GLY A 582 -29.62 11.28 3.43
N ASP A 583 -29.32 11.22 2.14
CA ASP A 583 -30.30 10.82 1.12
C ASP A 583 -30.13 9.36 0.70
N CYS A 584 -31.23 8.61 0.72
CA CYS A 584 -31.29 7.20 0.37
C CYS A 584 -32.36 6.92 -0.69
N THR A 585 -31.93 6.72 -1.93
CA THR A 585 -32.77 6.32 -3.05
C THR A 585 -32.31 4.98 -3.64
N VAL A 586 -32.54 3.93 -2.86
CA VAL A 586 -32.20 2.53 -3.21
C VAL A 586 -33.46 1.70 -3.37
N THR A 587 -33.36 0.51 -3.95
CA THR A 587 -34.55 -0.36 -4.05
C THR A 587 -34.80 -1.12 -2.76
N THR A 588 -33.74 -1.59 -2.10
CA THR A 588 -33.84 -2.24 -0.79
C THR A 588 -32.72 -1.78 0.15
N ALA A 589 -33.08 -1.42 1.37
CA ALA A 589 -32.15 -1.09 2.44
C ALA A 589 -32.45 -1.92 3.68
N THR A 590 -31.43 -2.58 4.23
CA THR A 590 -31.51 -3.30 5.50
C THR A 590 -30.50 -2.72 6.47
N LEU A 591 -30.96 -2.22 7.61
CA LEU A 591 -30.12 -1.79 8.72
C LEU A 591 -30.39 -2.72 9.91
N GLU A 592 -29.33 -3.31 10.46
CA GLU A 592 -29.40 -4.22 11.60
C GLU A 592 -28.35 -3.89 12.67
N TYR A 593 -28.75 -3.70 13.93
CA TYR A 593 -27.81 -3.33 15.01
C TYR A 593 -27.01 -2.06 14.69
N CYS A 594 -27.72 -0.97 14.36
CA CYS A 594 -27.11 0.31 14.00
C CYS A 594 -27.45 1.38 15.03
N TYR A 595 -26.47 2.21 15.36
CA TYR A 595 -26.56 3.14 16.48
C TYR A 595 -26.12 4.53 16.08
N ALA A 596 -26.90 5.56 16.43
CA ALA A 596 -26.54 6.95 16.28
C ALA A 596 -26.55 7.67 17.63
N VAL A 597 -25.47 8.37 17.97
CA VAL A 597 -25.41 9.15 19.21
C VAL A 597 -25.97 10.56 18.98
N GLN A 598 -26.91 10.98 19.83
CA GLN A 598 -27.54 12.31 19.78
C GLN A 598 -27.46 13.02 21.14
N SER A 599 -27.54 14.36 21.12
CA SER A 599 -27.44 15.19 22.33
C SER A 599 -28.68 15.12 23.24
N ASP A 600 -29.87 14.86 22.67
CA ASP A 600 -31.12 14.75 23.43
C ASP A 600 -32.15 13.84 22.69
N PRO A 601 -32.26 12.55 23.04
CA PRO A 601 -33.07 11.59 22.27
C PRO A 601 -34.58 11.64 22.56
N GLU A 602 -35.07 12.53 23.42
CA GLU A 602 -36.41 12.42 24.03
C GLU A 602 -37.63 12.71 23.12
N SER A 603 -37.51 12.97 21.81
CA SER A 603 -38.73 13.26 21.02
C SER A 603 -38.74 12.90 19.54
N ALA A 604 -37.79 12.13 19.02
CA ALA A 604 -37.79 11.81 17.59
C ALA A 604 -37.90 10.30 17.34
N ASP A 605 -38.85 9.89 16.49
CA ASP A 605 -38.96 8.52 16.01
C ASP A 605 -37.61 8.13 15.35
N VAL A 606 -37.05 6.99 15.75
CA VAL A 606 -35.78 6.49 15.21
C VAL A 606 -35.86 6.35 13.69
N ASN A 607 -37.04 5.99 13.16
CA ASN A 607 -37.28 5.89 11.73
C ASN A 607 -37.21 7.25 11.00
N SER A 608 -37.63 8.34 11.65
CA SER A 608 -37.64 9.68 11.05
C SER A 608 -36.31 10.41 11.15
N THR A 609 -35.32 9.85 11.86
CA THR A 609 -34.02 10.49 12.09
C THR A 609 -32.85 9.74 11.49
N CYS A 610 -32.95 8.43 11.25
CA CYS A 610 -31.88 7.65 10.61
C CYS A 610 -31.58 8.11 9.19
N PHE A 611 -32.61 8.55 8.47
CA PHE A 611 -32.57 9.00 7.09
C PHE A 611 -33.03 10.46 6.99
N GLY A 612 -32.33 11.27 6.20
CA GLY A 612 -32.83 12.59 5.79
C GLY A 612 -33.95 12.47 4.78
N THR A 613 -33.74 11.66 3.74
CA THR A 613 -34.74 11.27 2.75
C THR A 613 -34.65 9.79 2.42
N GLN A 614 -35.80 9.16 2.13
CA GLN A 614 -35.85 7.73 1.86
C GLN A 614 -36.85 7.38 0.75
N SER A 615 -36.42 6.49 -0.14
CA SER A 615 -37.29 5.76 -1.07
C SER A 615 -36.86 4.30 -1.18
N GLY A 616 -37.78 3.42 -1.56
CA GLY A 616 -37.57 1.98 -1.65
C GLY A 616 -38.03 1.18 -0.44
N LYS A 617 -37.76 -0.13 -0.45
CA LYS A 617 -38.15 -1.04 0.63
C LYS A 617 -37.13 -1.01 1.76
N LEU A 618 -37.54 -0.49 2.91
CA LEU A 618 -36.70 -0.40 4.10
C LEU A 618 -37.00 -1.54 5.10
N THR A 619 -35.96 -2.11 5.70
CA THR A 619 -36.05 -3.05 6.81
C THR A 619 -35.11 -2.60 7.92
N LEU A 620 -35.67 -2.21 9.07
CA LEU A 620 -34.91 -1.78 10.25
C LEU A 620 -35.09 -2.83 11.34
N ASN A 621 -33.98 -3.30 11.92
CA ASN A 621 -33.99 -4.25 13.02
C ASN A 621 -32.93 -3.83 14.05
N ALA A 622 -33.32 -3.61 15.31
CA ALA A 622 -32.39 -3.17 16.36
C ALA A 622 -31.59 -1.91 15.97
N VAL A 623 -32.28 -0.88 15.47
CA VAL A 623 -31.70 0.43 15.17
C VAL A 623 -32.14 1.41 16.25
N GLU A 624 -31.21 2.13 16.87
CA GLU A 624 -31.49 2.96 18.05
C GLU A 624 -30.69 4.28 18.05
N ASN A 625 -31.33 5.34 18.54
CA ASN A 625 -30.63 6.57 18.93
C ASN A 625 -30.19 6.45 20.40
N ILE A 626 -28.94 6.81 20.70
CA ILE A 626 -28.35 6.70 22.03
C ILE A 626 -27.94 8.10 22.50
N SER A 627 -28.25 8.47 23.74
CA SER A 627 -27.76 9.74 24.27
C SER A 627 -26.27 9.67 24.59
N GLY A 628 -25.57 10.80 24.48
CA GLY A 628 -24.19 10.89 24.98
C GLY A 628 -24.09 10.48 26.47
N LYS A 629 -25.11 10.76 27.29
CA LYS A 629 -25.16 10.39 28.71
C LYS A 629 -25.32 8.88 28.92
N GLN A 630 -26.10 8.19 28.08
CA GLN A 630 -26.27 6.73 28.09
C GLN A 630 -24.97 6.02 27.74
N LEU A 631 -24.23 6.58 26.78
CA LEU A 631 -22.96 6.07 26.32
C LEU A 631 -21.82 6.29 27.33
N LEU A 632 -21.79 7.44 28.00
CA LEU A 632 -20.82 7.78 29.06
C LEU A 632 -21.23 7.19 30.43
N GLY A 633 -22.42 6.60 30.50
CA GLY A 633 -22.95 6.02 31.72
C GLY A 633 -23.23 7.03 32.85
N THR A 634 -23.45 8.29 32.49
CA THR A 634 -23.81 9.36 33.42
C THR A 634 -25.32 9.48 33.63
N GLU A 635 -26.11 8.71 32.88
CA GLU A 635 -27.56 8.60 33.05
C GLU A 635 -27.92 7.58 34.15
N THR A 636 -28.84 7.94 35.04
CA THR A 636 -29.14 7.18 36.26
C THR A 636 -30.03 5.96 36.03
N GLU A 637 -30.83 5.95 34.96
CA GLU A 637 -31.84 4.90 34.70
C GLU A 637 -31.45 3.91 33.60
N LYS A 638 -30.71 4.34 32.56
CA LYS A 638 -30.25 3.52 31.44
C LYS A 638 -28.78 3.83 31.12
N ASN A 639 -27.87 2.90 31.40
CA ASN A 639 -26.42 3.08 31.21
C ASN A 639 -25.85 1.89 30.42
N ILE A 640 -25.10 2.17 29.36
CA ILE A 640 -24.58 1.16 28.43
C ILE A 640 -23.11 0.77 28.73
N GLY A 641 -22.34 1.62 29.41
CA GLY A 641 -20.95 1.36 29.79
C GLY A 641 -20.14 2.64 30.06
N SER A 642 -18.94 2.51 30.63
CA SER A 642 -18.06 3.64 30.96
C SER A 642 -17.22 4.14 29.78
N ASP A 643 -16.76 5.39 29.86
CA ASP A 643 -15.78 6.13 29.02
C ASP A 643 -14.46 5.38 28.66
N LEU A 644 -14.26 4.17 29.19
CA LEU A 644 -13.07 3.32 29.03
C LEU A 644 -13.16 2.33 27.84
N LEU A 645 -14.27 2.30 27.08
CA LEU A 645 -14.40 1.45 25.89
C LEU A 645 -13.62 2.07 24.72
N THR A 646 -12.33 1.75 24.62
CA THR A 646 -11.44 2.25 23.55
C THR A 646 -11.55 1.49 22.23
N GLN A 647 -12.23 0.34 22.20
CA GLN A 647 -12.36 -0.53 21.03
C GLN A 647 -13.81 -0.56 20.50
N THR A 648 -13.99 -0.20 19.23
CA THR A 648 -15.29 -0.20 18.52
C THR A 648 -16.02 -1.53 18.60
N THR A 649 -15.32 -2.66 18.46
CA THR A 649 -15.93 -4.00 18.57
C THR A 649 -16.42 -4.33 19.97
N ALA A 650 -15.75 -3.84 21.00
CA ALA A 650 -16.21 -3.99 22.38
C ALA A 650 -17.46 -3.13 22.61
N LEU A 651 -17.45 -1.89 22.11
CA LEU A 651 -18.59 -0.98 22.20
C LEU A 651 -19.83 -1.56 21.50
N LEU A 652 -19.73 -1.93 20.23
CA LEU A 652 -20.82 -2.52 19.45
C LEU A 652 -21.40 -3.77 20.13
N TYR A 653 -20.55 -4.58 20.76
CA TYR A 653 -21.02 -5.70 21.55
C TYR A 653 -21.89 -5.27 22.74
N CYS A 654 -21.49 -4.23 23.47
CA CYS A 654 -22.27 -3.67 24.57
C CYS A 654 -23.63 -3.19 24.08
N LEU A 655 -23.63 -2.44 22.97
CA LEU A 655 -24.84 -1.89 22.37
C LEU A 655 -25.80 -3.00 21.93
N ASN A 656 -25.29 -4.05 21.28
CA ASN A 656 -26.10 -5.21 20.89
C ASN A 656 -26.68 -5.95 22.11
N GLY A 657 -25.91 -6.02 23.20
CA GLY A 657 -26.39 -6.58 24.46
C GLY A 657 -27.49 -5.74 25.11
N TYR A 658 -27.35 -4.41 25.05
CA TYR A 658 -28.32 -3.46 25.58
C TYR A 658 -29.70 -3.62 24.92
N ILE A 659 -29.76 -3.61 23.58
CA ILE A 659 -31.04 -3.77 22.84
C ILE A 659 -31.71 -5.11 23.17
N ASN A 660 -30.93 -6.19 23.29
CA ASN A 660 -31.50 -7.53 23.30
C ASN A 660 -32.12 -7.97 24.64
N SER A 661 -31.86 -7.32 25.79
CA SER A 661 -32.60 -7.44 27.08
C SER A 661 -31.77 -7.00 28.32
N GLY A 662 -31.65 -5.70 28.58
CA GLY A 662 -31.33 -5.16 29.92
C GLY A 662 -29.92 -5.45 30.46
N PHE A 663 -28.92 -5.57 29.57
CA PHE A 663 -27.55 -5.93 29.95
C PHE A 663 -26.81 -4.76 30.62
N ARG A 664 -26.39 -4.89 31.88
CA ARG A 664 -25.32 -4.06 32.44
C ARG A 664 -23.98 -4.58 31.93
N TYR A 665 -23.19 -3.76 31.26
CA TYR A 665 -21.85 -4.14 30.81
C TYR A 665 -20.97 -4.52 31.99
N ASP A 666 -20.62 -5.80 32.09
CA ASP A 666 -19.53 -6.30 32.91
C ASP A 666 -18.39 -6.70 31.97
N GLN A 667 -17.30 -5.94 32.01
CA GLN A 667 -16.09 -6.16 31.21
C GLN A 667 -15.58 -7.61 31.30
N THR A 668 -15.84 -8.31 32.41
CA THR A 668 -15.46 -9.72 32.59
C THR A 668 -16.35 -10.71 31.84
N GLN A 669 -17.62 -10.39 31.57
CA GLN A 669 -18.54 -11.23 30.80
C GLN A 669 -18.29 -11.19 29.29
N TRP A 670 -17.98 -10.02 28.71
CA TRP A 670 -17.62 -9.92 27.28
C TRP A 670 -16.35 -10.72 26.94
N ILE A 671 -15.33 -10.55 27.77
CA ILE A 671 -14.07 -11.29 27.73
C ILE A 671 -14.31 -12.82 27.83
N SER A 672 -15.41 -13.25 28.45
CA SER A 672 -15.81 -14.66 28.56
C SER A 672 -16.60 -15.19 27.35
N LYS A 673 -17.50 -14.39 26.76
CA LYS A 673 -18.29 -14.77 25.57
C LYS A 673 -17.49 -14.76 24.25
N GLN A 674 -16.46 -13.92 24.10
CA GLN A 674 -15.49 -14.04 23.00
C GLN A 674 -14.71 -15.38 23.02
N SER A 675 -14.72 -16.12 24.14
CA SER A 675 -14.07 -17.43 24.22
C SER A 675 -14.98 -18.60 23.82
N GLU A 676 -16.25 -18.32 23.51
CA GLU A 676 -17.28 -19.31 23.14
C GLU A 676 -17.58 -19.35 21.62
N SER A 677 -17.24 -18.31 20.83
CA SER A 677 -17.34 -18.39 19.37
C SER A 677 -16.15 -19.18 18.81
N GLU A 678 -16.45 -20.23 18.04
CA GLU A 678 -15.44 -21.10 17.41
C GLU A 678 -14.80 -20.47 16.16
N GLU A 679 -14.40 -19.19 16.18
CA GLU A 679 -13.43 -18.64 15.22
C GLU A 679 -12.52 -17.62 15.92
N PRO A 680 -11.17 -17.70 15.74
CA PRO A 680 -10.27 -16.81 16.45
C PRO A 680 -10.30 -15.41 15.82
N MET A 681 -11.09 -14.49 16.38
CA MET A 681 -10.81 -13.07 16.24
C MET A 681 -9.49 -12.76 16.95
N LEU A 682 -8.51 -12.25 16.19
CA LEU A 682 -7.31 -11.63 16.74
C LEU A 682 -7.74 -10.34 17.45
N VAL A 683 -7.93 -10.40 18.76
CA VAL A 683 -7.93 -9.21 19.61
C VAL A 683 -6.50 -8.67 19.59
N ILE A 684 -6.29 -7.59 18.85
CA ILE A 684 -5.05 -6.82 18.87
C ILE A 684 -5.27 -5.70 19.89
N ASP A 685 -4.99 -5.99 21.16
CA ASP A 685 -4.81 -4.96 22.17
C ASP A 685 -3.52 -4.17 21.84
N ASP A 686 -3.65 -2.85 21.78
CA ASP A 686 -2.61 -1.82 21.74
C ASP A 686 -1.45 -2.06 20.75
N TYR A 687 -1.69 -1.74 19.47
CA TYR A 687 -0.61 -1.10 18.71
C TYR A 687 -0.46 0.32 19.23
N THR A 688 0.60 0.58 19.99
CA THR A 688 1.20 1.91 19.97
C THR A 688 1.52 2.23 18.52
N LEU A 689 0.74 3.12 17.92
CA LEU A 689 0.98 3.63 16.58
C LEU A 689 2.41 4.19 16.51
N PRO A 690 3.15 3.90 15.44
CA PRO A 690 4.30 4.71 15.10
C PRO A 690 3.81 6.14 14.87
N THR A 691 4.19 7.08 15.74
CA THR A 691 4.07 8.53 15.48
C THR A 691 5.08 9.02 14.44
N GLU A 692 5.92 8.11 13.94
CA GLU A 692 6.93 8.30 12.91
C GLU A 692 6.73 7.22 11.84
N PRO A 693 7.04 7.47 10.56
CA PRO A 693 7.07 6.40 9.55
C PRO A 693 7.89 5.21 10.09
N PRO A 694 7.60 3.96 9.71
CA PRO A 694 8.30 2.79 10.24
C PRO A 694 9.81 3.04 10.22
N ILE A 695 10.42 3.21 11.40
CA ILE A 695 11.86 3.40 11.52
C ILE A 695 12.50 2.14 10.98
N VAL A 696 13.00 2.21 9.76
CA VAL A 696 13.94 1.22 9.28
C VAL A 696 15.26 1.52 10.00
N SER A 697 15.51 0.83 11.11
CA SER A 697 16.73 1.05 11.89
C SER A 697 17.92 0.53 11.07
N PHE A 698 18.69 1.44 10.48
CA PHE A 698 19.94 1.10 9.79
C PHE A 698 21.14 1.42 10.67
N ALA A 699 22.21 0.63 10.50
CA ALA A 699 23.47 0.84 11.18
C ALA A 699 24.08 2.22 10.85
N PRO A 700 24.82 2.84 11.78
CA PRO A 700 25.45 4.14 11.55
C PRO A 700 26.42 4.11 10.37
N GLU A 701 26.53 5.27 9.73
CA GLU A 701 27.39 5.62 8.60
C GLU A 701 28.79 4.97 8.72
N LYS A 702 29.15 4.10 7.76
CA LYS A 702 30.54 3.65 7.62
C LYS A 702 31.32 4.78 6.97
N THR A 703 32.03 5.56 7.78
CA THR A 703 33.10 6.44 7.31
C THR A 703 34.16 5.60 6.61
N THR A 704 34.40 5.90 5.33
CA THR A 704 35.44 5.28 4.53
C THR A 704 36.81 5.78 5.01
N SER A 705 37.70 4.84 5.34
CA SER A 705 39.14 5.13 5.37
C SER A 705 39.66 5.25 3.94
N PRO A 706 40.65 6.11 3.67
CA PRO A 706 41.19 6.29 2.32
C PRO A 706 41.85 5.00 1.80
N VAL A 707 41.67 4.75 0.51
CA VAL A 707 42.31 3.68 -0.25
C VAL A 707 43.83 3.92 -0.27
N PRO A 708 44.67 2.91 0.00
CA PRO A 708 46.13 3.06 -0.07
C PRO A 708 46.58 3.15 -1.53
N SER A 709 47.19 4.27 -1.90
CA SER A 709 47.98 4.40 -3.12
C SER A 709 49.26 3.59 -2.99
N ALA A 710 49.50 2.70 -3.95
CA ALA A 710 50.73 1.93 -4.05
C ALA A 710 51.86 2.81 -4.60
N THR A 711 52.80 3.23 -3.74
CA THR A 711 54.21 3.46 -4.07
C THR A 711 54.99 3.58 -2.76
N GLY A 712 55.84 2.59 -2.46
CA GLY A 712 56.73 2.61 -1.31
C GLY A 712 58.18 2.78 -1.73
N THR A 713 58.88 3.77 -1.18
CA THR A 713 60.32 3.71 -0.87
C THR A 713 60.59 4.64 0.33
N PRO A 714 61.44 4.28 1.32
CA PRO A 714 61.33 4.80 2.69
C PRO A 714 62.45 5.76 3.12
N ALA A 715 62.10 6.75 3.95
CA ALA A 715 62.92 7.46 4.96
C ALA A 715 61.99 8.49 5.64
N GLY A 716 61.98 8.83 6.92
CA GLY A 716 62.76 8.53 8.12
C GLY A 716 62.06 9.24 9.30
N SER A 717 62.45 8.89 10.52
CA SER A 717 61.93 9.26 11.84
C SER A 717 61.62 10.74 12.13
N VAL A 718 60.65 11.02 13.03
CA VAL A 718 60.83 11.59 14.41
C VAL A 718 59.44 12.00 14.98
N ALA A 719 59.26 11.83 16.29
CA ALA A 719 58.14 12.29 17.15
C ALA A 719 58.71 13.19 18.29
N PRO A 720 57.92 13.76 19.24
CA PRO A 720 56.71 14.60 19.13
C PRO A 720 56.69 15.84 20.09
N SER A 721 55.56 16.60 20.07
CA SER A 721 54.91 17.42 21.14
C SER A 721 55.32 18.90 21.40
N PRO A 722 54.52 19.74 22.13
CA PRO A 722 53.04 19.86 22.24
C PRO A 722 52.47 21.31 22.41
N SER A 723 51.12 21.43 22.48
CA SER A 723 50.28 22.49 23.12
C SER A 723 50.25 23.90 22.48
N GLY A 724 49.19 24.72 22.57
CA GLY A 724 47.91 24.71 23.26
C GLY A 724 47.01 25.84 22.71
N ALA A 725 45.73 25.83 23.08
CA ALA A 725 44.71 26.86 22.78
C ALA A 725 44.91 28.12 23.69
N PRO A 726 44.02 29.17 23.77
CA PRO A 726 42.73 29.41 23.09
C PRO A 726 42.36 30.92 22.80
N ILE A 727 41.09 31.21 22.42
CA ILE A 727 40.26 32.45 22.63
C ILE A 727 40.59 33.72 21.78
N VAL A 728 39.71 34.66 21.32
CA VAL A 728 38.26 34.94 21.13
C VAL A 728 38.15 36.28 20.33
N SER A 729 37.10 36.41 19.52
CA SER A 729 36.34 37.61 19.03
C SER A 729 36.94 38.89 18.43
N SER A 730 36.11 39.41 17.51
CA SER A 730 35.68 40.81 17.22
C SER A 730 36.38 41.63 16.11
N SER A 731 35.56 41.87 15.06
CA SER A 731 35.47 43.02 14.13
C SER A 731 35.68 44.41 14.79
N PRO A 732 35.78 45.59 14.09
CA PRO A 732 35.28 45.90 12.73
C PRO A 732 36.06 46.97 11.85
N ALA A 733 35.53 47.15 10.62
CA ALA A 733 35.31 48.38 9.83
C ALA A 733 36.45 49.32 9.33
N ALA A 734 36.36 49.67 8.03
CA ALA A 734 36.32 51.02 7.41
C ALA A 734 36.95 51.01 5.99
N THR A 735 36.17 51.15 4.91
CA THR A 735 35.83 52.38 4.12
C THR A 735 36.89 52.73 3.06
N ASP A 736 36.50 52.76 1.77
CA ASP A 736 36.55 53.96 0.92
C ASP A 736 36.12 53.70 -0.55
N THR A 737 35.24 54.59 -1.01
CA THR A 737 34.65 54.73 -2.36
C THR A 737 35.54 55.61 -3.25
N PRO A 738 35.33 55.71 -4.59
CA PRO A 738 34.51 56.80 -5.17
C PRO A 738 33.65 56.40 -6.42
N THR A 739 32.34 56.72 -6.46
CA THR A 739 31.61 57.76 -7.26
C THR A 739 31.84 57.75 -8.79
N ILE A 740 30.85 57.87 -9.69
CA ILE A 740 29.89 58.98 -9.93
C ILE A 740 28.68 58.52 -10.80
N SER A 741 27.46 59.01 -10.42
CA SER A 741 26.27 59.55 -11.16
C SER A 741 25.98 59.17 -12.64
N SER A 742 24.75 58.97 -13.14
CA SER A 742 23.51 59.78 -12.97
C SER A 742 22.22 59.08 -13.46
N SER A 743 21.08 59.41 -12.83
CA SER A 743 19.65 59.15 -13.20
C SER A 743 19.14 60.13 -14.31
N PRO A 744 17.88 60.13 -14.86
CA PRO A 744 16.60 59.66 -14.27
C PRO A 744 15.57 58.96 -15.22
N ALA A 745 14.43 58.60 -14.61
CA ALA A 745 13.26 57.84 -15.06
C ALA A 745 12.41 58.41 -16.22
N THR A 746 11.61 57.54 -16.90
CA THR A 746 10.12 57.58 -16.91
C THR A 746 9.46 56.47 -17.76
N THR A 747 8.39 55.90 -17.18
CA THR A 747 7.15 55.29 -17.73
C THR A 747 6.97 54.94 -19.21
N GLY A 748 6.38 53.76 -19.46
CA GLY A 748 5.43 53.52 -20.56
C GLY A 748 5.46 52.12 -21.16
N THR A 749 4.43 51.31 -20.92
CA THR A 749 4.03 50.17 -21.78
C THR A 749 3.62 50.73 -23.16
N PRO A 750 3.91 50.05 -24.29
CA PRO A 750 2.90 49.12 -24.83
C PRO A 750 3.46 47.90 -25.59
N THR A 751 2.55 46.93 -25.76
CA THR A 751 2.53 45.79 -26.70
C THR A 751 2.92 46.17 -28.13
N VAL A 752 3.56 45.25 -28.89
CA VAL A 752 3.17 44.84 -30.26
C VAL A 752 4.17 43.81 -30.85
N THR A 753 3.53 42.79 -31.45
CA THR A 753 3.88 41.75 -32.41
C THR A 753 5.00 42.05 -33.43
N PHE A 754 5.74 41.01 -33.84
CA PHE A 754 6.48 41.01 -35.11
C PHE A 754 6.23 39.73 -35.93
N SER A 755 5.62 39.93 -37.11
CA SER A 755 5.68 39.03 -38.26
C SER A 755 7.00 39.18 -39.02
N PRO A 756 7.50 38.14 -39.73
CA PRO A 756 8.55 38.31 -40.74
C PRO A 756 8.00 38.20 -42.18
N ALA A 757 8.52 39.06 -43.06
CA ALA A 757 8.46 38.97 -44.52
C ALA A 757 9.56 39.92 -45.11
N PRO A 758 9.99 39.83 -46.39
CA PRO A 758 9.84 38.79 -47.42
C PRO A 758 11.13 38.53 -48.27
N SER A 759 10.97 37.80 -49.38
CA SER A 759 11.73 37.76 -50.66
C SER A 759 12.47 36.44 -50.96
N THR A 760 11.90 35.50 -51.73
CA THR A 760 11.79 35.37 -53.23
C THR A 760 13.12 34.92 -53.86
N THR A 761 13.24 33.98 -54.80
CA THR A 761 12.36 33.54 -55.91
C THR A 761 13.00 32.32 -56.62
N GLY A 762 12.22 31.48 -57.32
CA GLY A 762 12.74 30.54 -58.33
C GLY A 762 12.00 29.20 -58.51
N LEU A 763 10.75 29.22 -58.99
CA LEU A 763 10.01 28.12 -59.68
C LEU A 763 10.60 27.90 -61.11
N PRO A 764 10.13 26.99 -62.01
CA PRO A 764 9.08 25.96 -61.97
C PRO A 764 9.51 24.60 -62.65
N THR A 765 8.73 23.53 -62.92
CA THR A 765 7.33 23.37 -63.38
C THR A 765 6.85 21.90 -63.25
N ASP A 766 5.54 21.75 -62.97
CA ASP A 766 4.55 20.80 -63.52
C ASP A 766 4.67 19.26 -63.35
N SER A 767 3.59 18.46 -63.25
CA SER A 767 2.13 18.66 -63.15
C SER A 767 1.43 17.29 -62.96
N SER A 768 0.16 17.31 -62.50
CA SER A 768 -0.92 16.30 -62.65
C SER A 768 -1.06 15.09 -61.68
N SER A 769 -2.20 15.07 -60.98
CA SER A 769 -2.95 13.87 -60.50
C SER A 769 -3.80 13.27 -61.65
N PRO A 770 -4.66 12.21 -61.53
CA PRO A 770 -4.96 11.24 -60.44
C PRO A 770 -5.09 9.72 -60.87
N VAL A 771 -5.13 8.81 -59.86
CA VAL A 771 -5.88 7.51 -59.65
C VAL A 771 -6.48 6.76 -60.88
N PRO A 772 -6.37 5.41 -61.12
CA PRO A 772 -6.97 4.33 -60.29
C PRO A 772 -6.36 2.88 -60.32
N SER A 773 -6.77 2.01 -59.36
CA SER A 773 -6.66 0.52 -59.39
C SER A 773 -7.63 -0.12 -60.41
N PRO A 774 -7.46 -1.37 -60.98
CA PRO A 774 -7.81 -2.65 -60.28
C PRO A 774 -7.25 -4.02 -60.83
N GLY A 775 -7.39 -5.11 -60.04
CA GLY A 775 -7.49 -6.55 -60.49
C GLY A 775 -6.17 -7.30 -60.77
N LYS A 776 -6.02 -8.64 -60.68
CA LYS A 776 -6.96 -9.79 -60.63
C LYS A 776 -6.19 -11.13 -60.37
N GLN A 777 -6.92 -12.13 -59.83
CA GLN A 777 -6.85 -13.60 -60.12
C GLN A 777 -5.66 -14.45 -59.56
N THR A 778 -5.77 -15.71 -59.10
CA THR A 778 -6.82 -16.76 -59.16
C THR A 778 -6.48 -17.98 -58.26
N ASN A 779 -7.50 -18.55 -57.58
CA ASN A 779 -8.00 -19.95 -57.52
C ASN A 779 -7.06 -21.18 -57.30
N THR A 780 -7.13 -21.88 -56.13
CA THR A 780 -7.85 -23.15 -55.76
C THR A 780 -7.18 -24.48 -56.20
N PRO A 781 -7.32 -25.65 -55.52
CA PRO A 781 -8.60 -26.31 -55.11
C PRO A 781 -8.65 -26.94 -53.69
N ALA A 782 -9.84 -27.44 -53.33
CA ALA A 782 -10.30 -27.84 -52.00
C ALA A 782 -10.79 -29.31 -51.89
N SER A 783 -10.86 -29.81 -50.65
CA SER A 783 -11.67 -30.91 -50.06
C SER A 783 -11.30 -32.39 -50.32
N PRO A 784 -11.58 -33.38 -49.41
CA PRO A 784 -12.73 -33.42 -48.49
C PRO A 784 -12.53 -33.90 -47.02
N SER A 785 -13.62 -33.71 -46.27
CA SER A 785 -13.93 -34.12 -44.89
C SER A 785 -13.70 -35.60 -44.55
N GLY A 786 -13.32 -35.87 -43.30
CA GLY A 786 -13.32 -37.20 -42.67
C GLY A 786 -13.15 -37.14 -41.14
N SER A 787 -14.21 -37.48 -40.39
CA SER A 787 -14.19 -37.69 -38.94
C SER A 787 -13.27 -38.84 -38.51
N SER A 788 -12.40 -38.60 -37.53
CA SER A 788 -12.14 -39.54 -36.43
C SER A 788 -11.40 -38.85 -35.28
N VAL A 789 -12.00 -38.91 -34.09
CA VAL A 789 -11.45 -38.43 -32.82
C VAL A 789 -10.38 -39.42 -32.34
N PRO A 790 -9.25 -38.91 -31.82
CA PRO A 790 -8.68 -39.45 -30.60
C PRO A 790 -8.82 -38.41 -29.47
N ASP A 791 -9.48 -38.82 -28.39
CA ASP A 791 -9.68 -38.09 -27.14
C ASP A 791 -8.37 -37.46 -26.66
N SER A 792 -8.15 -36.19 -26.99
CA SER A 792 -7.18 -35.38 -26.26
C SER A 792 -7.85 -34.98 -24.94
N VAL A 793 -7.34 -35.50 -23.83
CA VAL A 793 -7.70 -35.00 -22.50
C VAL A 793 -7.29 -33.53 -22.47
N GLN A 794 -8.25 -32.62 -22.60
CA GLN A 794 -8.00 -31.20 -22.51
C GLN A 794 -7.27 -30.88 -21.20
N THR A 795 -6.01 -30.45 -21.33
CA THR A 795 -5.23 -29.97 -20.20
C THR A 795 -5.64 -28.54 -19.88
N GLY A 796 -6.71 -28.39 -19.11
CA GLY A 796 -7.04 -27.12 -18.43
C GLY A 796 -5.90 -26.63 -17.53
N THR A 797 -6.06 -25.43 -16.99
CA THR A 797 -5.07 -24.85 -16.06
C THR A 797 -4.85 -25.78 -14.86
N PRO A 798 -3.68 -25.74 -14.17
CA PRO A 798 -3.42 -26.63 -13.03
C PRO A 798 -4.50 -26.60 -11.93
N SER A 799 -5.23 -25.49 -11.80
CA SER A 799 -6.31 -25.29 -10.82
C SER A 799 -7.59 -26.06 -11.14
N ASP A 800 -7.88 -26.30 -12.42
CA ASP A 800 -9.09 -27.01 -12.88
C ASP A 800 -8.97 -28.54 -12.67
N GLN A 801 -7.73 -29.04 -12.70
CA GLN A 801 -7.43 -30.46 -12.50
C GLN A 801 -7.40 -30.84 -11.01
N MET A 802 -6.68 -30.06 -10.20
CA MET A 802 -6.47 -30.35 -8.79
C MET A 802 -6.03 -29.10 -8.00
N SER A 803 -6.59 -28.90 -6.80
CA SER A 803 -6.09 -27.92 -5.83
C SER A 803 -5.49 -28.60 -4.60
N LEU A 804 -4.39 -28.04 -4.07
CA LEU A 804 -3.66 -28.54 -2.91
C LEU A 804 -3.62 -27.47 -1.80
N SER A 805 -3.70 -27.89 -0.54
CA SER A 805 -3.41 -27.09 0.66
C SER A 805 -2.51 -27.88 1.61
N ALA A 806 -1.58 -27.18 2.28
CA ALA A 806 -0.62 -27.78 3.20
C ALA A 806 -0.53 -26.93 4.49
N ALA A 807 -0.71 -27.59 5.65
CA ALA A 807 -0.67 -26.92 6.95
C ALA A 807 -0.03 -27.81 8.02
N PRO A 808 0.63 -27.26 9.07
CA PRO A 808 1.17 -28.06 10.16
C PRO A 808 0.06 -28.83 10.89
N HIS A 809 0.34 -30.08 11.25
CA HIS A 809 -0.60 -30.97 11.91
C HIS A 809 -0.19 -31.25 13.36
N ARG A 810 -1.19 -31.49 14.22
CA ARG A 810 -1.01 -31.79 15.65
C ARG A 810 -0.18 -33.04 15.95
N SER A 811 0.07 -33.93 14.97
CA SER A 811 1.00 -35.06 15.12
C SER A 811 2.48 -34.67 14.96
N GLY A 812 2.77 -33.41 14.63
CA GLY A 812 4.12 -32.93 14.29
C GLY A 812 4.48 -33.05 12.82
N GLY A 813 3.52 -33.50 11.98
CA GLY A 813 3.66 -33.58 10.53
C GLY A 813 3.11 -32.35 9.81
N ILE A 814 3.08 -32.38 8.48
CA ILE A 814 2.32 -31.44 7.65
C ILE A 814 1.13 -32.20 7.07
N ARG A 815 -0.09 -31.72 7.31
CA ARG A 815 -1.30 -32.26 6.70
C ARG A 815 -1.50 -31.58 5.36
N ILE A 816 -1.67 -32.40 4.35
CA ILE A 816 -1.95 -32.03 2.98
C ILE A 816 -3.38 -32.45 2.67
N THR A 817 -4.16 -31.53 2.14
CA THR A 817 -5.56 -31.73 1.72
C THR A 817 -5.71 -31.24 0.30
N TRP A 818 -6.66 -31.79 -0.44
CA TRP A 818 -6.84 -31.46 -1.85
C TRP A 818 -8.29 -31.60 -2.29
N LYS A 819 -8.60 -30.96 -3.42
CA LYS A 819 -9.74 -31.29 -4.27
C LYS A 819 -9.19 -31.79 -5.60
N LEU A 820 -9.61 -32.98 -6.02
CA LEU A 820 -9.21 -33.62 -7.27
C LEU A 820 -10.47 -33.79 -8.12
N SER A 821 -10.42 -33.39 -9.39
CA SER A 821 -11.55 -33.57 -10.31
C SER A 821 -11.87 -35.06 -10.51
N SER A 822 -13.14 -35.39 -10.72
CA SER A 822 -13.66 -36.77 -10.77
C SER A 822 -13.05 -37.63 -11.88
N VAL A 823 -12.49 -37.01 -12.91
CA VAL A 823 -11.87 -37.70 -14.06
C VAL A 823 -10.52 -38.35 -13.73
N TRP A 824 -9.87 -37.99 -12.61
CA TRP A 824 -8.53 -38.49 -12.25
C TRP A 824 -8.59 -39.65 -11.25
N ASN A 825 -7.79 -40.70 -11.46
CA ASN A 825 -7.73 -41.86 -10.55
C ASN A 825 -6.94 -41.57 -9.26
N GLY A 826 -5.99 -40.63 -9.31
CA GLY A 826 -5.18 -40.25 -8.17
C GLY A 826 -4.15 -39.18 -8.52
N PHE A 827 -3.17 -38.97 -7.65
CA PHE A 827 -2.02 -38.10 -7.90
C PHE A 827 -0.78 -38.55 -7.13
N VAL A 828 0.40 -38.12 -7.60
CA VAL A 828 1.66 -38.27 -6.89
C VAL A 828 2.00 -36.96 -6.20
N LEU A 829 2.16 -37.00 -4.87
CA LEU A 829 2.57 -35.86 -4.06
C LEU A 829 4.09 -35.81 -3.95
N TYR A 830 4.65 -34.64 -4.24
CA TYR A 830 6.07 -34.36 -4.16
C TYR A 830 6.37 -33.31 -3.09
N ARG A 831 7.61 -33.31 -2.59
CA ARG A 831 8.08 -32.36 -1.59
C ARG A 831 9.53 -31.93 -1.85
N SER A 832 9.82 -30.66 -1.59
CA SER A 832 11.18 -30.13 -1.51
C SER A 832 11.34 -29.24 -0.27
N THR A 833 12.59 -28.94 0.09
CA THR A 833 12.93 -27.97 1.14
C THR A 833 13.18 -26.57 0.60
N LYS A 834 13.16 -26.39 -0.73
CA LYS A 834 13.29 -25.11 -1.44
C LYS A 834 12.17 -25.01 -2.49
N ALA A 835 11.68 -23.81 -2.77
CA ALA A 835 10.61 -23.60 -3.76
C ALA A 835 11.02 -24.02 -5.18
N SER A 836 12.24 -23.65 -5.59
CA SER A 836 12.88 -24.01 -6.86
C SER A 836 13.79 -25.24 -6.78
N GLY A 837 13.75 -26.00 -5.66
CA GLY A 837 14.63 -27.14 -5.45
C GLY A 837 14.14 -28.41 -6.16
N ILE A 838 14.97 -29.45 -6.14
CA ILE A 838 14.59 -30.79 -6.61
C ILE A 838 13.46 -31.33 -5.71
N TYR A 839 12.35 -31.76 -6.33
CA TYR A 839 11.17 -32.29 -5.65
C TYR A 839 11.19 -33.81 -5.66
N GLN A 840 11.13 -34.42 -4.47
CA GLN A 840 11.14 -35.87 -4.31
C GLN A 840 9.71 -36.38 -4.06
N PRO A 841 9.31 -37.52 -4.65
CA PRO A 841 8.01 -38.10 -4.40
C PRO A 841 7.88 -38.53 -2.93
N VAL A 842 6.77 -38.18 -2.30
CA VAL A 842 6.48 -38.47 -0.90
C VAL A 842 5.39 -39.54 -0.76
N ALA A 843 4.39 -39.52 -1.64
CA ALA A 843 3.31 -40.50 -1.64
C ALA A 843 2.55 -40.50 -2.98
N THR A 844 2.09 -41.67 -3.41
CA THR A 844 1.05 -41.81 -4.43
C THR A 844 -0.30 -41.97 -3.73
N ILE A 845 -1.29 -41.19 -4.16
CA ILE A 845 -2.55 -40.99 -3.44
C ILE A 845 -3.72 -41.23 -4.40
N SER A 846 -4.63 -42.13 -4.02
CA SER A 846 -5.87 -42.40 -4.78
C SER A 846 -6.91 -41.29 -4.60
N SER A 847 -7.81 -41.14 -5.57
CA SER A 847 -8.92 -40.16 -5.56
C SER A 847 -9.89 -40.33 -4.37
N SER A 848 -9.99 -41.54 -3.81
CA SER A 848 -10.80 -41.85 -2.63
C SER A 848 -10.27 -41.22 -1.34
N ARG A 849 -8.97 -40.94 -1.25
CA ARG A 849 -8.39 -40.27 -0.07
C ARG A 849 -8.60 -38.76 -0.20
N LYS A 850 -8.95 -38.11 0.92
CA LYS A 850 -9.18 -36.65 0.98
C LYS A 850 -8.10 -35.88 1.74
N SER A 851 -7.22 -36.57 2.47
CA SER A 851 -6.07 -35.94 3.13
C SER A 851 -4.93 -36.92 3.37
N PHE A 852 -3.71 -36.39 3.42
CA PHE A 852 -2.48 -37.11 3.74
C PHE A 852 -1.71 -36.32 4.79
N THR A 853 -0.97 -36.97 5.67
CA THR A 853 -0.10 -36.27 6.62
C THR A 853 1.32 -36.75 6.44
N ASP A 854 2.18 -35.88 5.92
CA ASP A 854 3.60 -36.13 5.87
C ASP A 854 4.19 -36.03 7.29
N LYS A 855 4.54 -37.19 7.84
CA LYS A 855 5.14 -37.33 9.17
C LYS A 855 6.67 -37.37 9.14
N LYS A 856 7.30 -37.40 7.95
CA LYS A 856 8.76 -37.46 7.77
C LYS A 856 9.41 -36.06 7.82
N VAL A 857 8.62 -35.03 8.09
CA VAL A 857 9.08 -33.65 8.20
C VAL A 857 9.67 -33.35 9.57
N THR A 858 10.65 -32.45 9.56
CA THR A 858 11.31 -32.00 10.79
C THR A 858 10.65 -30.73 11.32
N ALA A 859 10.23 -30.74 12.59
CA ALA A 859 9.62 -29.59 13.25
C ALA A 859 10.55 -28.36 13.27
N GLY A 860 10.02 -27.24 12.80
CA GLY A 860 10.73 -25.96 12.61
C GLY A 860 11.24 -25.75 11.19
N LYS A 861 11.22 -26.77 10.33
CA LYS A 861 11.65 -26.69 8.92
C LYS A 861 10.44 -26.47 8.01
N THR A 862 10.66 -25.63 6.99
CA THR A 862 9.69 -25.33 5.94
C THR A 862 9.86 -26.31 4.79
N TYR A 863 8.73 -26.76 4.24
CA TYR A 863 8.68 -27.65 3.08
C TYR A 863 7.71 -27.09 2.04
N HIS A 864 7.97 -27.42 0.80
CA HIS A 864 7.20 -27.05 -0.38
C HIS A 864 6.63 -28.32 -1.00
N TYR A 865 5.34 -28.32 -1.34
CA TYR A 865 4.64 -29.48 -1.89
C TYR A 865 4.02 -29.14 -3.24
N LYS A 866 4.10 -30.10 -4.17
CA LYS A 866 3.36 -30.07 -5.44
C LYS A 866 2.77 -31.46 -5.69
N ALA A 867 1.70 -31.54 -6.44
CA ALA A 867 1.06 -32.78 -6.82
C ALA A 867 0.95 -32.89 -8.34
N ILE A 868 0.95 -34.12 -8.86
CA ILE A 868 0.75 -34.41 -10.29
C ILE A 868 -0.34 -35.49 -10.39
N PRO A 869 -1.55 -35.19 -10.88
CA PRO A 869 -2.62 -36.16 -11.01
C PRO A 869 -2.33 -37.18 -12.12
N TYR A 870 -2.95 -38.36 -12.03
CA TYR A 870 -2.79 -39.42 -13.03
C TYR A 870 -4.10 -40.18 -13.29
N ILE A 871 -4.22 -40.72 -14.50
CA ILE A 871 -5.26 -41.64 -14.94
C ILE A 871 -4.62 -42.95 -15.39
N GLN A 872 -5.25 -44.09 -15.12
CA GLN A 872 -4.86 -45.39 -15.66
C GLN A 872 -5.84 -45.81 -16.75
N LYS A 873 -5.36 -45.98 -17.99
CA LYS A 873 -6.13 -46.50 -19.13
C LYS A 873 -5.33 -47.59 -19.83
N ASN A 874 -5.95 -48.73 -20.12
CA ASN A 874 -5.37 -49.85 -20.88
C ASN A 874 -3.97 -50.30 -20.36
N GLY A 875 -3.77 -50.34 -19.03
CA GLY A 875 -2.50 -50.72 -18.41
C GLY A 875 -1.40 -49.63 -18.41
N GLN A 876 -1.64 -48.45 -18.99
CA GLN A 876 -0.71 -47.32 -18.98
C GLN A 876 -1.16 -46.21 -18.03
N THR A 877 -0.20 -45.47 -17.45
CA THR A 877 -0.45 -44.33 -16.56
C THR A 877 -0.19 -43.02 -17.31
N ILE A 878 -1.22 -42.19 -17.44
CA ILE A 878 -1.17 -40.87 -18.07
C ILE A 878 -1.15 -39.82 -16.95
N TYR A 879 -0.20 -38.89 -16.99
CA TYR A 879 -0.06 -37.82 -15.99
C TYR A 879 -0.67 -36.50 -16.47
N GLY A 880 -1.24 -35.74 -15.54
CA GLY A 880 -1.73 -34.38 -15.76
C GLY A 880 -0.69 -33.31 -15.39
N ASN A 881 -1.15 -32.07 -15.26
CA ASN A 881 -0.28 -30.93 -14.96
C ASN A 881 0.10 -30.88 -13.48
N THR A 882 1.26 -30.27 -13.21
CA THR A 882 1.73 -30.05 -11.84
C THR A 882 0.91 -28.95 -11.15
N THR A 883 0.44 -29.20 -9.92
CA THR A 883 -0.28 -28.20 -9.12
C THR A 883 0.62 -27.03 -8.70
N VAL A 884 0.03 -25.87 -8.40
CA VAL A 884 0.70 -24.75 -7.70
C VAL A 884 1.41 -25.26 -6.44
N ILE A 885 2.67 -24.83 -6.26
CA ILE A 885 3.49 -25.22 -5.12
C ILE A 885 2.92 -24.61 -3.83
N ARG A 886 2.70 -25.45 -2.80
CA ARG A 886 2.21 -25.03 -1.48
C ARG A 886 3.30 -25.14 -0.42
N LYS A 887 3.48 -24.06 0.35
CA LYS A 887 4.49 -23.95 1.43
C LYS A 887 3.87 -24.24 2.79
N ALA A 888 4.55 -25.03 3.62
CA ALA A 888 4.14 -25.23 5.01
C ALA A 888 5.34 -25.47 5.94
N THR A 889 5.31 -24.88 7.13
CA THR A 889 6.33 -25.06 8.16
C THR A 889 5.87 -26.04 9.22
N ALA A 890 6.60 -27.15 9.40
CA ALA A 890 6.26 -28.17 10.40
C ALA A 890 6.39 -27.61 11.83
N ARG A 891 5.49 -27.99 12.74
CA ARG A 891 5.48 -27.57 14.15
C ARG A 891 5.70 -28.76 15.08
N LEU A 892 6.04 -28.50 16.35
CA LEU A 892 6.13 -29.55 17.36
C LEU A 892 4.77 -30.24 17.57
N MET A 893 4.79 -31.56 17.75
CA MET A 893 3.58 -32.35 17.99
C MET A 893 2.87 -31.94 19.29
N ALA A 894 1.54 -32.03 19.28
CA ALA A 894 0.73 -31.90 20.48
C ALA A 894 1.15 -32.97 21.50
N PRO A 895 1.55 -32.59 22.72
CA PRO A 895 1.96 -33.56 23.72
C PRO A 895 0.77 -34.42 24.16
N THR A 896 1.02 -35.68 24.46
CA THR A 896 0.06 -36.55 25.15
C THR A 896 0.50 -36.75 26.59
N PHE A 897 -0.46 -36.85 27.49
CA PHE A 897 -0.20 -36.95 28.91
C PHE A 897 -1.32 -37.70 29.62
N ARG A 898 -1.02 -38.18 30.82
CA ARG A 898 -1.99 -38.73 31.77
C ARG A 898 -2.01 -37.86 33.02
N VAL A 899 -3.16 -37.80 33.66
CA VAL A 899 -3.34 -37.16 34.96
C VAL A 899 -3.85 -38.21 35.93
N SER A 900 -3.23 -38.29 37.11
CA SER A 900 -3.66 -39.14 38.21
C SER A 900 -3.69 -38.32 39.51
N ARG A 901 -4.62 -38.65 40.40
CA ARG A 901 -4.61 -38.12 41.77
C ARG A 901 -3.65 -38.96 42.62
N HIS A 902 -2.95 -38.32 43.55
CA HIS A 902 -2.05 -38.98 44.49
C HIS A 902 -2.21 -38.34 45.87
N ARG A 903 -2.19 -39.16 46.93
CA ARG A 903 -2.23 -38.72 48.32
C ARG A 903 -0.99 -39.26 49.05
N THR A 904 -0.30 -38.41 49.81
CA THR A 904 0.83 -38.86 50.64
C THR A 904 0.32 -39.49 51.94
N ALA A 905 1.17 -40.25 52.64
CA ALA A 905 0.87 -40.78 53.98
C ALA A 905 0.48 -39.65 54.97
N SER A 906 1.10 -38.47 54.83
CA SER A 906 0.75 -37.24 55.55
C SER A 906 -0.54 -36.53 55.09
N GLY A 907 -1.33 -37.14 54.20
CA GLY A 907 -2.64 -36.63 53.78
C GLY A 907 -2.64 -35.57 52.67
N ARG A 908 -1.48 -35.08 52.20
CA ARG A 908 -1.38 -34.03 51.15
C ARG A 908 -1.82 -34.58 49.78
N ARG A 909 -2.62 -33.79 49.05
CA ARG A 909 -3.21 -34.15 47.75
C ARG A 909 -2.44 -33.52 46.58
N PHE A 910 -2.17 -34.32 45.56
CA PHE A 910 -1.46 -33.90 44.36
C PHE A 910 -2.15 -34.36 43.08
N LEU A 911 -2.15 -33.50 42.06
CA LEU A 911 -2.36 -33.88 40.67
C LEU A 911 -1.02 -34.22 40.07
N GLN A 912 -0.84 -35.49 39.71
CA GLN A 912 0.34 -35.97 39.01
C GLN A 912 0.08 -35.99 37.51
N ILE A 913 0.79 -35.13 36.79
CA ILE A 913 0.70 -34.97 35.34
C ILE A 913 1.94 -35.58 34.71
N ARG A 914 1.78 -36.71 34.02
CA ARG A 914 2.90 -37.41 33.36
C ARG A 914 2.78 -37.32 31.85
N LEU A 915 3.76 -36.68 31.22
CA LEU A 915 3.86 -36.62 29.75
C LEU A 915 4.22 -38.02 29.22
N ARG A 916 3.67 -38.37 28.05
CA ARG A 916 3.85 -39.68 27.40
C ARG A 916 4.52 -39.57 26.04
N LYS A 917 3.98 -38.74 25.14
CA LYS A 917 4.61 -38.43 23.85
C LYS A 917 4.74 -36.92 23.70
N TYR A 918 5.93 -36.42 23.39
CA TYR A 918 6.22 -35.00 23.27
C TYR A 918 7.55 -34.78 22.52
N GLN A 919 7.78 -33.57 22.00
CA GLN A 919 9.01 -33.22 21.28
C GLN A 919 9.74 -31.99 21.87
N GLY A 920 9.11 -31.23 22.76
CA GLY A 920 9.76 -30.10 23.44
C GLY A 920 10.62 -30.53 24.64
N LYS A 921 11.52 -29.65 25.08
CA LYS A 921 12.33 -29.77 26.31
C LYS A 921 11.66 -29.13 27.53
N TYR A 922 10.76 -28.16 27.31
CA TYR A 922 10.04 -27.43 28.35
C TYR A 922 8.53 -27.59 28.17
N ALA A 923 7.77 -27.63 29.28
CA ALA A 923 6.31 -27.76 29.27
C ALA A 923 5.64 -26.61 30.02
N ASP A 924 4.62 -26.01 29.41
CA ASP A 924 3.66 -25.17 30.10
C ASP A 924 2.36 -25.97 30.32
N ILE A 925 1.87 -25.93 31.56
CA ILE A 925 0.63 -26.59 31.97
C ILE A 925 -0.44 -25.53 32.17
N TYR A 926 -1.58 -25.76 31.54
CA TYR A 926 -2.74 -24.89 31.62
C TYR A 926 -3.88 -25.64 32.30
N ILE A 927 -4.48 -25.02 33.30
CA ILE A 927 -5.61 -25.59 34.04
C ILE A 927 -6.77 -24.59 33.98
N ARG A 928 -7.97 -25.09 33.75
CA ARG A 928 -9.21 -24.38 34.04
C ARG A 928 -10.03 -25.14 35.08
N ASN A 929 -10.71 -24.42 35.95
CA ASN A 929 -11.72 -24.95 36.84
C ASN A 929 -13.10 -24.74 36.20
N ASN A 930 -13.93 -25.79 36.15
CA ASN A 930 -15.27 -25.77 35.56
C ASN A 930 -15.28 -25.20 34.12
N ARG A 931 -16.05 -24.13 33.86
CA ARG A 931 -16.18 -23.46 32.55
C ARG A 931 -15.27 -22.22 32.38
N GLY A 932 -14.37 -21.93 33.34
CA GLY A 932 -13.49 -20.76 33.27
C GLY A 932 -12.36 -20.84 32.23
N LYS A 933 -11.59 -19.75 32.10
CA LYS A 933 -10.43 -19.67 31.21
C LYS A 933 -9.28 -20.58 31.67
N TYR A 934 -8.49 -21.05 30.71
CA TYR A 934 -7.27 -21.82 30.98
C TYR A 934 -6.16 -20.92 31.51
N LEU A 935 -5.84 -21.05 32.79
CA LEU A 935 -4.73 -20.36 33.43
C LEU A 935 -3.45 -21.17 33.25
N ARG A 936 -2.38 -20.52 32.78
CA ARG A 936 -1.05 -21.12 32.73
C ARG A 936 -0.46 -21.12 34.13
N LEU A 937 -0.06 -22.28 34.62
CA LEU A 937 0.61 -22.39 35.90
C LEU A 937 2.03 -21.83 35.84
N ARG A 938 2.41 -21.05 36.85
CA ARG A 938 3.80 -20.63 37.05
C ARG A 938 4.57 -21.75 37.72
N LEU A 939 5.18 -22.60 36.91
CA LEU A 939 6.01 -23.70 37.39
C LEU A 939 7.37 -23.18 37.86
N LYS A 940 7.81 -23.56 39.07
CA LYS A 940 9.17 -23.29 39.56
C LYS A 940 10.24 -23.84 38.60
N ASN A 941 9.94 -25.00 38.01
CA ASN A 941 10.77 -25.62 36.99
C ASN A 941 9.88 -26.25 35.91
N ASN A 942 10.01 -25.77 34.68
CA ASN A 942 9.26 -26.24 33.53
C ASN A 942 10.07 -27.16 32.60
N ASN A 943 11.31 -27.51 32.95
CA ASN A 943 12.14 -28.44 32.20
C ASN A 943 11.66 -29.88 32.40
N ILE A 944 11.24 -30.52 31.31
CA ILE A 944 10.59 -31.84 31.35
C ILE A 944 11.57 -32.93 31.82
N ARG A 945 12.85 -32.84 31.45
CA ARG A 945 13.89 -33.82 31.84
C ARG A 945 14.16 -33.75 33.34
N GLN A 946 14.34 -32.54 33.87
CA GLN A 946 14.57 -32.32 35.31
C GLN A 946 13.36 -32.74 36.16
N GLN A 947 12.15 -32.59 35.63
CA GLN A 947 10.92 -33.07 36.27
C GLN A 947 10.66 -34.57 36.05
N LYS A 948 11.60 -35.33 35.46
CA LYS A 948 11.42 -36.76 35.15
C LYS A 948 10.07 -37.05 34.44
N GLN A 949 9.72 -36.17 33.49
CA GLN A 949 8.47 -36.19 32.71
C GLN A 949 7.18 -36.06 33.53
N THR A 950 7.27 -35.77 34.83
CA THR A 950 6.15 -35.83 35.76
C THR A 950 6.08 -34.56 36.60
N PHE A 951 5.00 -33.81 36.45
CA PHE A 951 4.74 -32.61 37.23
C PHE A 951 3.74 -32.96 38.34
N ARG A 952 4.11 -32.73 39.60
CA ARG A 952 3.23 -32.94 40.77
C ARG A 952 2.76 -31.60 41.29
N LEU A 953 1.46 -31.35 41.19
CA LEU A 953 0.84 -30.09 41.58
C LEU A 953 0.01 -30.32 42.82
N GLN A 954 0.39 -29.71 43.95
CA GLN A 954 -0.40 -29.79 45.17
C GLN A 954 -1.71 -29.02 45.00
N TYR A 955 -2.79 -29.53 45.57
CA TYR A 955 -4.07 -28.83 45.62
C TYR A 955 -4.78 -29.00 46.96
N SER A 956 -5.58 -27.98 47.33
CA SER A 956 -6.42 -27.95 48.55
C SER A 956 -7.92 -27.94 48.26
N PHE A 957 -8.32 -27.61 47.03
CA PHE A 957 -9.73 -27.48 46.65
C PHE A 957 -10.47 -28.83 46.55
N ARG A 958 -11.78 -28.77 46.81
CA ARG A 958 -12.74 -29.89 46.87
C ARG A 958 -13.85 -29.68 45.85
N LYS A 959 -14.57 -30.75 45.50
CA LYS A 959 -15.74 -30.69 44.58
C LYS A 959 -15.50 -29.89 43.28
N ALA A 960 -14.38 -30.10 42.60
CA ALA A 960 -13.97 -29.32 41.44
C ALA A 960 -13.80 -30.18 40.17
N THR A 961 -14.17 -29.65 39.01
CA THR A 961 -13.87 -30.28 37.71
C THR A 961 -12.78 -29.50 37.00
N LEU A 962 -11.59 -30.09 36.92
CA LEU A 962 -10.46 -29.45 36.25
C LEU A 962 -10.35 -29.95 34.81
N SER A 963 -10.17 -29.04 33.85
CA SER A 963 -9.64 -29.41 32.53
C SER A 963 -8.20 -28.96 32.41
N ILE A 964 -7.32 -29.89 32.02
CA ILE A 964 -5.88 -29.66 31.92
C ILE A 964 -5.47 -29.79 30.46
N ARG A 965 -4.66 -28.86 29.95
CA ARG A 965 -3.98 -28.98 28.65
C ARG A 965 -2.52 -28.55 28.79
N ILE A 966 -1.66 -29.09 27.92
CA ILE A 966 -0.22 -28.92 27.97
C ILE A 966 0.29 -28.46 26.61
N ARG A 967 1.29 -27.59 26.62
CA ARG A 967 2.06 -27.20 25.44
C ARG A 967 3.54 -27.39 25.72
N THR A 968 4.32 -27.77 24.72
CA THR A 968 5.77 -27.98 24.87
C THR A 968 6.60 -27.10 23.92
N TYR A 969 7.84 -26.81 24.33
CA TYR A 969 8.76 -25.89 23.65
C TYR A 969 10.17 -26.47 23.58
N LYS A 970 10.92 -26.22 22.50
CA LYS A 970 12.34 -26.64 22.38
C LYS A 970 13.27 -25.80 23.26
N GLN A 971 12.99 -24.50 23.36
CA GLN A 971 13.79 -23.52 24.11
C GLN A 971 13.02 -23.01 25.34
N LYS A 972 13.75 -22.43 26.30
CA LYS A 972 13.16 -21.87 27.53
C LYS A 972 12.34 -20.60 27.23
N LYS A 973 12.79 -19.79 26.26
CA LYS A 973 12.01 -18.68 25.67
C LYS A 973 10.88 -19.27 24.82
N ARG A 974 9.64 -18.82 25.06
CA ARG A 974 8.39 -19.45 24.59
C ARG A 974 8.05 -19.15 23.14
N THR A 975 8.97 -19.36 22.21
CA THR A 975 8.74 -19.14 20.77
C THR A 975 8.37 -20.45 20.07
N LYS A 976 7.46 -20.38 19.09
CA LYS A 976 7.11 -21.51 18.19
C LYS A 976 6.75 -22.84 18.91
N GLY A 977 5.96 -22.77 19.99
CA GLY A 977 5.54 -23.94 20.77
C GLY A 977 4.62 -24.92 20.02
N SER A 978 4.51 -26.14 20.55
CA SER A 978 3.67 -27.22 19.98
C SER A 978 2.20 -26.85 19.84
N PHE A 979 1.41 -27.65 19.15
CA PHE A 979 -0.03 -27.62 19.35
C PHE A 979 -0.37 -27.94 20.82
N TYR A 980 -1.51 -27.45 21.32
CA TYR A 980 -2.00 -27.86 22.64
C TYR A 980 -2.38 -29.34 22.63
N SER A 981 -2.13 -30.03 23.74
CA SER A 981 -2.66 -31.37 23.97
C SER A 981 -4.19 -31.36 23.94
N ARG A 982 -4.80 -32.53 23.66
CA ARG A 982 -6.21 -32.72 24.02
C ARG A 982 -6.39 -32.50 25.51
N ALA A 983 -7.45 -31.79 25.89
CA ALA A 983 -7.73 -31.54 27.29
C ALA A 983 -8.02 -32.86 28.03
N LYS A 984 -7.50 -33.00 29.25
CA LYS A 984 -7.86 -34.08 30.16
C LYS A 984 -8.67 -33.49 31.31
N VAL A 985 -9.89 -33.98 31.44
CA VAL A 985 -10.81 -33.58 32.51
C VAL A 985 -10.62 -34.50 33.70
N VAL A 986 -10.48 -33.92 34.89
CA VAL A 986 -10.36 -34.63 36.16
C VAL A 986 -11.40 -34.07 37.10
N ARG A 987 -12.30 -34.93 37.59
CA ARG A 987 -13.29 -34.58 38.61
C ARG A 987 -12.74 -34.92 39.99
N ILE A 988 -12.69 -33.94 40.87
CA ILE A 988 -12.34 -34.07 42.28
C ILE A 988 -13.66 -34.10 43.04
N ARG A 989 -14.04 -35.27 43.56
CA ARG A 989 -15.32 -35.51 44.24
C ARG A 989 -15.25 -35.37 45.76
N GLU A 990 -14.04 -35.41 46.31
CA GLU A 990 -13.73 -35.30 47.75
C GLU A 990 -13.89 -33.89 48.30
#